data_AF-A0A015KHX4-F1
#
_entry.id   AF-A0A015KHX4-F1
#
_cell.length_a   1.000
_cell.length_b   1.000
_cell.length_c   1.000
_cell.angle_alpha   90.00
_cell.angle_beta   90.00
_cell.angle_gamma   90.00
#
_symmetry.space_group_name_H-M   'P 1'
#
loop_
_entity.id
_entity.type
_entity.pdbx_description
1 polymer ?
#
loop_
_entity_poly.entity_id
_entity_poly.type
_entity_poly.pdbx_seq_one_letter_code
_entity_poly.pdbx_strand_id
1 'polypeptide(L)'
;MVLSNYKYCEKCGEWYTDQNDIYKWCKPCCINYFNNEFKNWTSGNEMIDNFILGMQLKINNRKDKIVEWIPYNQFINIKEIAKNNNNATIIYSAIWINGPLKFDFIYKSYKRKCYKRVILSCLTLDINEFSNKINNYKGIYGISQNPDTKNYFIVLNNIPWLILQNNFTNLSGNKIIDDFIQEMQLKINNWTHIIVEWIPHTDITKIEKIVNNAYSAIWKNGPLYYRYDKKEWIRHSNKKVILNSLASDIKKFLNKAKKYNSIYGITQNPYTNDYILVLQNRNCKKCGKPYSDLKNKWCELCEINYIRNNFANWSGNEKIDNFIQEKQIKINVFNDIVVEWIPYNQFINIEKIEKVGDNITIIYSAIWKNGPLYYEKNRKEWIRNSYEEVVLKCLTLDINEFFIEANNYNDIYGMSQNPNTNNYILVFQNNQCCNRCYKLYSTDMTGLGGKCCNSCQINYIHNNLTNWSENQKINDFVREMHLKINNYEDIIFEWIPYNQFDYIEVIGKGGFATIYSAIWKDGPLKCNYDKIYKRDVNYKEVALKSIDKSHNKINEFLNEVKAYSIKCNIYNSILKIYGISQNPITKNYIIVLQYAKYGSINNWMHYFYKDFDCHVKYELLSNIYSGLIKIHENQMVHRDFHIGNILVSNDKYIGTIPLGIYISDMGLCGEVGNKNETKIYGVMPYVAPEVLRGKPYTQAADIYSFGMVMYYIITGRQPFENRTHDSLLALDICNGIRPEVPEIPELKSNRYINLMKKCWDSNPDNRPNVFSISIYCLTDEIEKAEKYLLREYKESSQLTITHSQAIYTSRLLNPYTEGLAFDFTE
;
A
#
# COMPACT_ATOMS: atom_id res chain seq x y z
N MET A 1 -16.55 -22.86 22.79
CA MET A 1 -15.40 -22.05 23.28
C MET A 1 -14.16 -22.42 22.47
N VAL A 2 -13.86 -21.67 21.42
CA VAL A 2 -12.52 -21.62 20.80
C VAL A 2 -12.22 -20.13 20.68
N LEU A 3 -11.53 -19.59 21.69
CA LEU A 3 -11.14 -18.18 21.70
C LEU A 3 -10.05 -17.96 20.65
N SER A 4 -10.27 -16.94 19.84
CA SER A 4 -9.44 -16.37 18.79
C SER A 4 -7.94 -16.28 19.12
N ASN A 5 -7.09 -17.00 18.39
CA ASN A 5 -5.61 -16.99 18.45
C ASN A 5 -4.94 -15.69 17.94
N TYR A 6 -5.64 -14.54 17.91
CA TYR A 6 -5.13 -13.34 17.22
C TYR A 6 -4.24 -12.42 18.08
N LYS A 7 -4.12 -12.65 19.40
CA LYS A 7 -3.33 -11.80 20.31
C LYS A 7 -1.88 -12.27 20.54
N TYR A 8 -1.58 -13.51 20.15
CA TYR A 8 -0.29 -14.16 20.43
C TYR A 8 0.55 -14.25 19.17
N CYS A 9 1.86 -14.10 19.32
CA CYS A 9 2.82 -14.23 18.25
C CYS A 9 2.93 -15.69 17.82
N GLU A 10 2.53 -15.96 16.57
CA GLU A 10 2.61 -17.28 15.95
C GLU A 10 4.02 -17.89 15.95
N LYS A 11 5.08 -17.07 16.14
CA LYS A 11 6.48 -17.52 16.16
C LYS A 11 7.02 -17.89 17.54
N CYS A 12 6.55 -17.24 18.62
CA CYS A 12 7.14 -17.43 19.95
C CYS A 12 6.12 -17.55 21.09
N GLY A 13 4.82 -17.50 20.80
CA GLY A 13 3.75 -17.62 21.79
C GLY A 13 3.53 -16.40 22.68
N GLU A 14 4.40 -15.38 22.60
CA GLU A 14 4.31 -14.14 23.39
C GLU A 14 3.28 -13.16 22.83
N TRP A 15 2.80 -12.23 23.65
CA TRP A 15 1.83 -11.21 23.22
C TRP A 15 2.43 -10.28 22.16
N TYR A 16 1.65 -9.95 21.12
CA TYR A 16 2.04 -8.86 20.21
C TYR A 16 2.11 -7.53 20.97
N THR A 17 3.13 -6.73 20.67
CA THR A 17 3.44 -5.52 21.44
C THR A 17 2.73 -4.26 20.89
N ASP A 18 2.22 -4.31 19.65
CA ASP A 18 1.43 -3.24 19.04
C ASP A 18 -0.06 -3.44 19.38
N GLN A 19 -0.72 -2.44 19.96
CA GLN A 19 -2.14 -2.50 20.37
C GLN A 19 -3.12 -2.46 19.18
N ASN A 20 -2.63 -2.22 17.96
CA ASN A 20 -3.40 -2.40 16.72
C ASN A 20 -3.12 -3.81 16.15
N ASP A 21 -4.03 -4.76 16.41
CA ASP A 21 -3.97 -6.20 16.06
C ASP A 21 -3.74 -6.51 14.56
N ILE A 22 -3.75 -5.50 13.69
CA ILE A 22 -3.55 -5.63 12.24
C ILE A 22 -2.09 -5.93 11.88
N TYR A 23 -1.10 -5.45 12.66
CA TYR A 23 0.31 -5.45 12.23
C TYR A 23 1.15 -6.60 12.80
N LYS A 24 0.67 -7.31 13.82
CA LYS A 24 1.29 -8.54 14.37
C LYS A 24 2.83 -8.41 14.58
N TRP A 25 3.30 -7.28 15.13
CA TRP A 25 4.72 -7.05 15.44
C TRP A 25 5.03 -7.51 16.87
N CYS A 26 6.06 -8.36 17.02
CA CYS A 26 6.42 -9.00 18.29
C CYS A 26 7.82 -8.56 18.73
N LYS A 27 7.90 -7.80 19.84
CA LYS A 27 9.18 -7.33 20.38
C LYS A 27 10.15 -8.47 20.74
N PRO A 28 9.74 -9.55 21.44
CA PRO A 28 10.60 -10.72 21.67
C PRO A 28 11.20 -11.32 20.39
N CYS A 29 10.39 -11.55 19.34
CA CYS A 29 10.90 -12.03 18.06
C CYS A 29 11.86 -11.04 17.39
N CYS A 30 11.65 -9.73 17.56
CA CYS A 30 12.54 -8.72 17.02
C CYS A 30 13.89 -8.70 17.73
N ILE A 31 13.90 -8.77 19.07
CA ILE A 31 15.14 -8.88 19.85
C ILE A 31 15.90 -10.16 19.47
N ASN A 32 15.20 -11.28 19.34
CA ASN A 32 15.81 -12.55 18.92
C ASN A 32 16.39 -12.46 17.50
N TYR A 33 15.67 -11.82 16.56
CA TYR A 33 16.18 -11.55 15.22
C TYR A 33 17.47 -10.71 15.26
N PHE A 34 17.52 -9.64 16.05
CA PHE A 34 18.74 -8.81 16.18
C PHE A 34 19.89 -9.59 16.83
N ASN A 35 19.63 -10.41 17.84
CA ASN A 35 20.66 -11.24 18.47
C ASN A 35 21.26 -12.25 17.47
N ASN A 36 20.44 -12.84 16.59
CA ASN A 36 20.90 -13.76 15.56
C ASN A 36 21.70 -13.05 14.45
N GLU A 37 21.26 -11.85 14.05
CA GLU A 37 21.93 -11.03 13.04
C GLU A 37 23.14 -10.25 13.57
N PHE A 38 23.35 -10.20 14.89
CA PHE A 38 24.40 -9.37 15.50
C PHE A 38 25.81 -9.73 15.02
N LYS A 39 26.02 -10.99 14.60
CA LYS A 39 27.27 -11.44 13.96
C LYS A 39 27.64 -10.62 12.71
N ASN A 40 26.64 -10.04 12.04
CA ASN A 40 26.80 -9.20 10.84
C ASN A 40 26.97 -7.71 11.18
N TRP A 41 26.86 -7.32 12.46
CA TRP A 41 26.81 -5.93 12.94
C TRP A 41 27.85 -5.61 14.01
N THR A 42 28.87 -6.45 14.17
CA THR A 42 30.01 -6.15 15.04
C THR A 42 30.98 -5.19 14.34
N SER A 43 31.43 -4.19 15.08
CA SER A 43 32.53 -3.31 14.68
C SER A 43 33.90 -3.88 15.01
N GLY A 44 33.97 -5.00 15.74
CA GLY A 44 35.19 -5.50 16.37
C GLY A 44 35.67 -4.65 17.55
N ASN A 45 34.83 -3.72 18.05
CA ASN A 45 35.13 -2.89 19.21
C ASN A 45 34.02 -3.07 20.26
N GLU A 46 34.40 -3.61 21.42
CA GLU A 46 33.46 -3.96 22.49
C GLU A 46 32.58 -2.79 22.94
N MET A 47 33.12 -1.57 22.98
CA MET A 47 32.38 -0.39 23.41
C MET A 47 31.27 0.01 22.42
N ILE A 48 31.58 -0.04 21.11
CA ILE A 48 30.62 0.28 20.05
C ILE A 48 29.57 -0.82 19.92
N ASP A 49 29.98 -2.07 20.03
CA ASP A 49 29.08 -3.22 19.97
C ASP A 49 28.10 -3.20 21.15
N ASN A 50 28.57 -2.91 22.36
CA ASN A 50 27.71 -2.72 23.54
C ASN A 50 26.74 -1.54 23.38
N PHE A 51 27.16 -0.45 22.74
CA PHE A 51 26.26 0.67 22.44
C PHE A 51 25.16 0.26 21.44
N ILE A 52 25.52 -0.43 20.35
CA ILE A 52 24.58 -0.92 19.34
C ILE A 52 23.57 -1.87 19.98
N LEU A 53 24.03 -2.84 20.77
CA LEU A 53 23.17 -3.77 21.53
C LEU A 53 22.23 -3.01 22.46
N GLY A 54 22.77 -2.06 23.22
CA GLY A 54 22.00 -1.23 24.14
C GLY A 54 20.93 -0.38 23.43
N MET A 55 21.16 0.03 22.19
CA MET A 55 20.15 0.72 21.36
C MET A 55 19.08 -0.24 20.82
N GLN A 56 19.48 -1.42 20.35
CA GLN A 56 18.55 -2.43 19.83
C GLN A 56 17.60 -2.96 20.91
N LEU A 57 18.08 -3.13 22.14
CA LEU A 57 17.25 -3.53 23.29
C LEU A 57 16.21 -2.47 23.70
N LYS A 58 16.42 -1.19 23.34
CA LYS A 58 15.49 -0.08 23.62
C LYS A 58 14.35 0.04 22.61
N ILE A 59 14.34 -0.76 21.54
CA ILE A 59 13.27 -0.75 20.55
C ILE A 59 11.95 -1.20 21.19
N ASN A 60 10.94 -0.35 21.09
CA ASN A 60 9.62 -0.56 21.69
C ASN A 60 8.50 -0.52 20.65
N ASN A 61 8.77 -0.05 19.43
CA ASN A 61 7.80 0.05 18.36
C ASN A 61 8.41 -0.37 17.01
N ARG A 62 7.59 -0.96 16.13
CA ARG A 62 7.94 -1.30 14.74
C ARG A 62 8.46 -0.14 13.88
N LYS A 63 8.17 1.11 14.27
CA LYS A 63 8.62 2.34 13.60
C LYS A 63 9.97 2.84 14.11
N ASP A 64 10.50 2.27 15.20
CA ASP A 64 11.78 2.66 15.75
C ASP A 64 12.90 2.33 14.77
N LYS A 65 13.94 3.17 14.77
CA LYS A 65 15.11 2.97 13.92
C LYS A 65 16.02 1.94 14.56
N ILE A 66 16.54 1.05 13.73
CA ILE A 66 17.51 0.05 14.13
C ILE A 66 18.89 0.64 13.93
N VAL A 67 19.65 0.72 15.02
CA VAL A 67 21.06 1.13 14.99
C VAL A 67 21.90 -0.10 14.65
N GLU A 68 22.81 0.02 13.70
CA GLU A 68 23.72 -1.07 13.29
C GLU A 68 25.13 -0.56 13.01
N TRP A 69 26.10 -1.47 12.99
CA TRP A 69 27.41 -1.18 12.39
C TRP A 69 27.28 -1.20 10.87
N ILE A 70 27.86 -0.20 10.22
CA ILE A 70 27.79 -0.03 8.77
C ILE A 70 29.22 -0.03 8.22
N PRO A 71 29.62 -1.06 7.44
CA PRO A 71 30.91 -1.06 6.77
C PRO A 71 31.08 0.19 5.89
N TYR A 72 32.24 0.86 5.97
CA TYR A 72 32.41 2.17 5.31
C TYR A 72 32.29 2.11 3.79
N ASN A 73 32.62 0.97 3.18
CA ASN A 73 32.45 0.72 1.74
C ASN A 73 30.97 0.70 1.30
N GLN A 74 30.01 0.78 2.23
CA GLN A 74 28.59 0.95 1.95
C GLN A 74 28.21 2.39 1.57
N PHE A 75 29.14 3.35 1.67
CA PHE A 75 28.89 4.75 1.34
C PHE A 75 29.54 5.14 0.01
N ILE A 76 28.72 5.67 -0.89
CA ILE A 76 29.16 6.24 -2.18
C ILE A 76 28.77 7.72 -2.28
N ASN A 77 29.37 8.45 -3.22
CA ASN A 77 29.13 9.89 -3.40
C ASN A 77 29.32 10.69 -2.10
N ILE A 78 30.35 10.36 -1.32
CA ILE A 78 30.70 11.07 -0.09
C ILE A 78 31.16 12.48 -0.48
N LYS A 79 30.44 13.50 0.00
CA LYS A 79 30.73 14.92 -0.25
C LYS A 79 30.72 15.67 1.06
N GLU A 80 31.78 16.43 1.35
CA GLU A 80 31.80 17.34 2.50
C GLU A 80 30.74 18.43 2.30
N ILE A 81 29.97 18.72 3.35
CA ILE A 81 28.90 19.73 3.31
C ILE A 81 29.03 20.79 4.41
N ALA A 82 29.79 20.52 5.48
CA ALA A 82 30.05 21.49 6.54
C ALA A 82 31.25 21.08 7.42
N LYS A 83 31.93 22.08 7.99
CA LYS A 83 33.05 21.93 8.94
C LYS A 83 32.87 22.91 10.11
N ASN A 84 33.08 22.45 11.34
CA ASN A 84 33.03 23.33 12.53
C ASN A 84 34.34 24.12 12.69
N ASN A 85 34.28 25.34 13.24
CA ASN A 85 35.41 26.28 13.40
C ASN A 85 36.60 25.72 14.19
N ASN A 86 36.39 24.71 15.04
CA ASN A 86 37.45 24.04 15.81
C ASN A 86 37.97 22.75 15.13
N ASN A 87 37.58 22.47 13.87
CA ASN A 87 37.89 21.24 13.11
C ASN A 87 37.52 19.89 13.76
N ALA A 88 36.89 19.87 14.94
CA ALA A 88 36.59 18.65 15.71
C ALA A 88 35.45 17.78 15.12
N THR A 89 34.68 18.28 14.16
CA THR A 89 33.60 17.53 13.50
C THR A 89 33.45 17.99 12.05
N ILE A 90 33.56 17.05 11.12
CA ILE A 90 33.39 17.27 9.67
C ILE A 90 32.16 16.50 9.22
N ILE A 91 31.32 17.10 8.38
CA ILE A 91 30.04 16.49 8.02
C ILE A 91 29.97 16.29 6.53
N TYR A 92 29.63 15.06 6.17
CA TYR A 92 29.53 14.62 4.79
C TYR A 92 28.09 14.21 4.47
N SER A 93 27.68 14.41 3.24
CA SER A 93 26.54 13.72 2.65
C SER A 93 27.03 12.49 1.91
N ALA A 94 26.34 11.36 2.03
CA ALA A 94 26.66 10.15 1.29
C ALA A 94 25.38 9.40 0.89
N ILE A 95 25.50 8.47 -0.03
CA ILE A 95 24.46 7.49 -0.33
C ILE A 95 24.86 6.18 0.33
N TRP A 96 23.99 5.67 1.20
CA TRP A 96 24.15 4.35 1.81
C TRP A 96 23.52 3.27 0.90
N ILE A 97 24.35 2.42 0.30
CA ILE A 97 23.97 1.38 -0.68
C ILE A 97 22.89 0.46 -0.11
N ASN A 98 23.18 -0.24 0.98
CA ASN A 98 22.22 -1.18 1.57
C ASN A 98 21.10 -0.46 2.31
N GLY A 99 21.35 0.72 2.87
CA GLY A 99 20.34 1.54 3.53
C GLY A 99 19.77 0.94 4.82
N PRO A 100 18.93 1.71 5.55
CA PRO A 100 18.46 1.34 6.88
C PRO A 100 17.44 0.20 6.85
N LEU A 101 17.49 -0.65 7.87
CA LEU A 101 16.52 -1.71 8.10
C LEU A 101 15.20 -1.15 8.66
N LYS A 102 14.06 -1.62 8.14
CA LYS A 102 12.71 -1.21 8.55
C LYS A 102 11.73 -2.39 8.51
N PHE A 103 10.80 -2.45 9.46
CA PHE A 103 9.76 -3.48 9.46
C PHE A 103 8.73 -3.24 8.34
N ASP A 104 8.52 -4.26 7.49
CA ASP A 104 7.55 -4.30 6.41
C ASP A 104 6.25 -4.97 6.89
N PHE A 105 5.12 -4.27 6.73
CA PHE A 105 3.82 -4.71 7.23
C PHE A 105 3.15 -5.77 6.36
N ILE A 106 3.46 -5.81 5.06
CA ILE A 106 2.88 -6.78 4.12
C ILE A 106 3.48 -8.16 4.38
N TYR A 107 4.79 -8.20 4.62
CA TYR A 107 5.56 -9.44 4.73
C TYR A 107 5.92 -9.81 6.18
N LYS A 108 5.54 -8.99 7.16
CA LYS A 108 5.80 -9.19 8.60
C LYS A 108 7.27 -9.49 8.91
N SER A 109 8.18 -8.81 8.20
CA SER A 109 9.64 -9.03 8.26
C SER A 109 10.41 -7.73 8.11
N TYR A 110 11.69 -7.73 8.48
CA TYR A 110 12.56 -6.56 8.31
C TYR A 110 13.14 -6.53 6.89
N LYS A 111 13.07 -5.35 6.25
CA LYS A 111 13.64 -5.09 4.92
C LYS A 111 14.48 -3.82 4.93
N ARG A 112 15.49 -3.78 4.07
CA ARG A 112 16.34 -2.59 3.92
C ARG A 112 15.77 -1.61 2.91
N LYS A 113 15.94 -0.31 3.17
CA LYS A 113 15.63 0.76 2.21
C LYS A 113 16.91 1.22 1.53
N CYS A 114 17.30 0.53 0.44
CA CYS A 114 18.55 0.77 -0.29
C CYS A 114 18.71 2.20 -0.81
N TYR A 115 19.97 2.58 -1.08
CA TYR A 115 20.40 3.86 -1.66
C TYR A 115 19.85 5.10 -0.94
N LYS A 116 19.73 4.98 0.38
CA LYS A 116 19.27 6.07 1.23
C LYS A 116 20.36 7.12 1.32
N ARG A 117 20.05 8.35 0.92
CA ARG A 117 20.90 9.51 1.26
C ARG A 117 20.95 9.68 2.77
N VAL A 118 22.16 9.72 3.31
CA VAL A 118 22.47 9.84 4.73
C VAL A 118 23.49 10.95 4.96
N ILE A 119 23.58 11.38 6.22
CA ILE A 119 24.62 12.28 6.68
C ILE A 119 25.61 11.48 7.51
N LEU A 120 26.90 11.66 7.24
CA LEU A 120 28.00 11.08 8.00
C LEU A 120 28.64 12.19 8.82
N SER A 121 28.50 12.11 10.14
CA SER A 121 29.18 13.03 11.07
C SER A 121 30.50 12.42 11.50
N CYS A 122 31.60 12.90 10.92
CA CYS A 122 32.96 12.50 11.25
C CYS A 122 33.39 13.14 12.57
N LEU A 123 33.75 12.32 13.55
CA LEU A 123 34.33 12.78 14.81
C LEU A 123 35.83 12.46 14.77
N THR A 124 36.67 13.50 14.77
CA THR A 124 38.14 13.38 14.72
C THR A 124 38.73 13.15 16.12
N LEU A 125 38.13 12.26 16.92
CA LEU A 125 38.35 12.18 18.38
C LEU A 125 38.62 10.75 18.86
N ASP A 126 39.23 10.66 20.06
CA ASP A 126 39.42 9.42 20.82
C ASP A 126 38.06 8.73 21.14
N ILE A 127 38.07 7.40 21.21
CA ILE A 127 36.86 6.56 21.36
C ILE A 127 36.12 6.81 22.68
N ASN A 128 36.83 7.25 23.72
CA ASN A 128 36.24 7.62 25.01
C ASN A 128 35.38 8.89 24.91
N GLU A 129 35.77 9.85 24.08
CA GLU A 129 35.02 11.08 23.85
C GLU A 129 33.82 10.86 22.91
N PHE A 130 33.96 9.90 21.97
CA PHE A 130 32.89 9.43 21.09
C PHE A 130 31.69 8.89 21.89
N SER A 131 31.93 8.06 22.90
CA SER A 131 30.87 7.46 23.75
C SER A 131 30.07 8.50 24.53
N ASN A 132 30.72 9.56 25.02
CA ASN A 132 30.03 10.64 25.73
C ASN A 132 29.16 11.49 24.78
N LYS A 133 29.58 11.68 23.52
CA LYS A 133 28.86 12.50 22.55
C LYS A 133 27.71 11.75 21.87
N ILE A 134 27.84 10.45 21.60
CA ILE A 134 26.86 9.70 20.82
C ILE A 134 25.47 9.64 21.50
N ASN A 135 25.42 9.64 22.83
CA ASN A 135 24.17 9.66 23.61
C ASN A 135 23.30 10.91 23.35
N ASN A 136 23.89 11.99 22.82
CA ASN A 136 23.18 13.24 22.51
C ASN A 136 22.56 13.25 21.10
N TYR A 137 22.90 12.29 20.24
CA TYR A 137 22.38 12.23 18.87
C TYR A 137 21.06 11.46 18.81
N LYS A 138 20.05 12.06 18.16
CA LYS A 138 18.77 11.39 17.86
C LYS A 138 18.72 10.96 16.40
N GLY A 139 18.03 9.86 16.15
CA GLY A 139 17.74 9.41 14.79
C GLY A 139 18.93 8.80 14.05
N ILE A 140 19.89 8.26 14.81
CA ILE A 140 21.02 7.45 14.36
C ILE A 140 20.49 6.24 13.59
N TYR A 141 21.10 5.99 12.44
CA TYR A 141 20.94 4.74 11.69
C TYR A 141 22.05 3.74 11.98
N GLY A 142 23.25 4.24 12.30
CA GLY A 142 24.35 3.36 12.60
C GLY A 142 25.64 4.11 12.86
N ILE A 143 26.69 3.32 13.05
CA ILE A 143 28.07 3.79 13.22
C ILE A 143 28.90 3.16 12.12
N SER A 144 29.87 3.91 11.61
CA SER A 144 30.85 3.42 10.64
C SER A 144 32.24 3.90 11.03
N GLN A 145 33.28 3.30 10.45
CA GLN A 145 34.65 3.78 10.59
C GLN A 145 35.33 3.74 9.23
N ASN A 146 35.91 4.87 8.83
CA ASN A 146 36.73 4.89 7.63
C ASN A 146 38.00 4.06 7.87
N PRO A 147 38.28 3.04 7.03
CA PRO A 147 39.38 2.10 7.26
C PRO A 147 40.76 2.75 7.14
N ASP A 148 40.88 3.82 6.36
CA ASP A 148 42.14 4.51 6.08
C ASP A 148 42.48 5.55 7.16
N THR A 149 41.52 6.40 7.48
CA THR A 149 41.70 7.50 8.47
C THR A 149 41.44 7.06 9.90
N LYS A 150 40.85 5.88 10.11
CA LYS A 150 40.35 5.35 11.40
C LYS A 150 39.30 6.24 12.09
N ASN A 151 38.83 7.29 11.44
CA ASN A 151 37.79 8.17 11.96
C ASN A 151 36.45 7.45 12.02
N TYR A 152 35.75 7.61 13.14
CA TYR A 152 34.38 7.12 13.31
C TYR A 152 33.37 8.12 12.76
N PHE A 153 32.32 7.57 12.15
CA PHE A 153 31.19 8.31 11.58
C PHE A 153 29.90 7.88 12.26
N ILE A 154 29.14 8.85 12.73
CA ILE A 154 27.74 8.64 13.11
C ILE A 154 26.90 8.83 11.85
N VAL A 155 26.11 7.81 11.50
CA VAL A 155 25.27 7.78 10.29
C VAL A 155 23.86 8.21 10.66
N LEU A 156 23.38 9.28 10.05
CA LEU A 156 22.17 9.98 10.44
C LEU A 156 21.18 10.11 9.28
N ASN A 157 19.88 10.06 9.60
CA ASN A 157 18.81 10.24 8.61
C ASN A 157 18.74 11.66 8.04
N ASN A 158 19.12 12.67 8.83
CA ASN A 158 19.08 14.08 8.48
C ASN A 158 20.31 14.78 9.08
N ILE A 159 20.53 16.04 8.71
CA ILE A 159 21.59 16.88 9.26
C ILE A 159 21.46 16.93 10.80
N PRO A 160 22.50 16.56 11.57
CA PRO A 160 22.47 16.72 13.01
C PRO A 160 22.28 18.20 13.35
N TRP A 161 21.33 18.48 14.23
CA TRP A 161 21.02 19.82 14.74
C TRP A 161 22.26 20.53 15.34
N LEU A 162 23.34 19.80 15.67
CA LEU A 162 24.64 20.39 16.05
C LEU A 162 25.21 21.37 14.99
N ILE A 163 24.91 21.22 13.70
CA ILE A 163 25.33 22.22 12.69
C ILE A 163 24.60 23.57 12.87
N LEU A 164 23.44 23.57 13.53
CA LEU A 164 22.65 24.78 13.77
C LEU A 164 23.10 25.56 15.01
N GLN A 165 23.82 24.92 15.95
CA GLN A 165 24.29 25.59 17.17
C GLN A 165 25.27 26.72 16.91
N ASN A 166 26.05 26.68 15.83
CA ASN A 166 27.11 27.67 15.60
C ASN A 166 26.73 28.79 14.62
N ASN A 167 25.59 28.71 13.94
CA ASN A 167 25.18 29.76 13.00
C ASN A 167 23.90 30.50 13.39
N PHE A 168 23.04 29.99 14.30
CA PHE A 168 21.78 30.66 14.62
C PHE A 168 21.29 30.41 16.05
N THR A 169 21.75 31.19 17.02
CA THR A 169 21.04 31.39 18.28
C THR A 169 21.13 32.85 18.70
N ASN A 170 20.00 33.58 18.61
CA ASN A 170 19.80 34.71 19.51
C ASN A 170 19.80 34.11 20.92
N LEU A 171 20.89 34.31 21.66
CA LEU A 171 21.00 33.94 23.07
C LEU A 171 20.51 35.10 23.94
N SER A 172 19.99 34.76 25.11
CA SER A 172 19.50 35.73 26.08
C SER A 172 20.62 36.41 26.85
N GLY A 173 21.82 35.82 26.88
CA GLY A 173 22.92 36.21 27.76
C GLY A 173 22.78 35.66 29.18
N ASN A 174 21.67 34.98 29.49
CA ASN A 174 21.45 34.28 30.75
C ASN A 174 21.67 32.78 30.56
N LYS A 175 22.74 32.24 31.16
CA LYS A 175 23.15 30.84 31.04
C LYS A 175 22.00 29.85 31.32
N ILE A 176 21.14 30.11 32.30
CA ILE A 176 20.05 29.21 32.68
C ILE A 176 18.94 29.18 31.61
N ILE A 177 18.61 30.34 31.03
CA ILE A 177 17.65 30.42 29.91
C ILE A 177 18.24 29.81 28.65
N ASP A 178 19.52 30.09 28.38
CA ASP A 178 20.23 29.59 27.21
C ASP A 178 20.36 28.06 27.26
N ASP A 179 20.68 27.50 28.43
CA ASP A 179 20.69 26.04 28.66
C ASP A 179 19.31 25.42 28.43
N PHE A 180 18.24 26.09 28.87
CA PHE A 180 16.87 25.63 28.62
C PHE A 180 16.49 25.70 27.13
N ILE A 181 16.83 26.79 26.45
CA ILE A 181 16.60 26.96 25.01
C ILE A 181 17.31 25.83 24.27
N GLN A 182 18.57 25.55 24.61
CA GLN A 182 19.33 24.44 24.05
C GLN A 182 18.68 23.08 24.36
N GLU A 183 18.26 22.83 25.61
CA GLU A 183 17.53 21.61 26.01
C GLU A 183 16.27 21.42 25.15
N MET A 184 15.51 22.49 24.89
CA MET A 184 14.29 22.45 24.08
C MET A 184 14.58 22.25 22.59
N GLN A 185 15.65 22.85 22.07
CA GLN A 185 16.05 22.66 20.69
C GLN A 185 16.56 21.22 20.43
N LEU A 186 17.24 20.59 21.40
CA LEU A 186 17.64 19.17 21.35
C LEU A 186 16.45 18.19 21.34
N LYS A 187 15.24 18.66 21.65
CA LYS A 187 14.01 17.84 21.59
C LYS A 187 13.38 17.82 20.19
N ILE A 188 13.80 18.68 19.26
CA ILE A 188 13.26 18.76 17.91
C ILE A 188 13.58 17.48 17.12
N ASN A 189 12.54 16.75 16.71
CA ASN A 189 12.67 15.43 16.07
C ASN A 189 11.93 15.28 14.72
N ASN A 190 11.24 16.34 14.23
CA ASN A 190 10.40 16.26 13.03
C ASN A 190 10.46 17.52 12.15
N TRP A 191 10.19 17.38 10.85
CA TRP A 191 10.40 18.35 9.76
C TRP A 191 9.52 19.61 9.77
N THR A 192 8.62 19.76 10.74
CA THR A 192 7.71 20.91 10.89
C THR A 192 7.93 21.70 12.19
N HIS A 193 9.00 21.39 12.93
CA HIS A 193 9.28 22.04 14.21
C HIS A 193 9.90 23.42 14.00
N ILE A 194 9.36 24.37 14.75
CA ILE A 194 9.92 25.71 14.84
C ILE A 194 11.04 25.69 15.90
N ILE A 195 12.12 26.40 15.62
CA ILE A 195 13.25 26.57 16.54
C ILE A 195 12.80 27.44 17.71
N VAL A 196 12.94 26.93 18.94
CA VAL A 196 12.78 27.73 20.15
C VAL A 196 13.97 28.68 20.24
N GLU A 197 13.75 29.99 20.32
CA GLU A 197 14.84 30.99 20.41
C GLU A 197 14.56 32.05 21.47
N TRP A 198 15.59 32.83 21.83
CA TRP A 198 15.37 34.07 22.56
C TRP A 198 14.79 35.10 21.60
N ILE A 199 13.69 35.73 22.00
CA ILE A 199 12.99 36.73 21.22
C ILE A 199 13.19 38.08 21.90
N PRO A 200 13.93 39.02 21.28
CA PRO A 200 14.03 40.38 21.80
C PRO A 200 12.63 40.95 22.04
N HIS A 201 12.38 41.50 23.22
CA HIS A 201 11.05 42.02 23.55
C HIS A 201 10.59 43.12 22.59
N THR A 202 11.54 43.89 22.07
CA THR A 202 11.35 44.90 21.03
C THR A 202 10.79 44.34 19.71
N ASP A 203 10.92 43.03 19.45
CA ASP A 203 10.33 42.37 18.28
C ASP A 203 8.86 42.00 18.47
N ILE A 204 8.31 42.14 19.68
CA ILE A 204 6.91 41.84 20.01
C ILE A 204 6.11 43.14 20.00
N THR A 205 5.12 43.23 19.10
CA THR A 205 4.32 44.44 18.86
C THR A 205 2.82 44.11 18.87
N LYS A 206 1.96 45.15 18.90
CA LYS A 206 0.50 45.03 18.89
C LYS A 206 -0.03 44.03 19.93
N ILE A 207 0.36 44.24 21.18
CA ILE A 207 -0.02 43.37 22.30
C ILE A 207 -1.48 43.68 22.71
N GLU A 208 -2.36 42.70 22.58
CA GLU A 208 -3.79 42.79 22.91
C GLU A 208 -4.14 41.72 23.95
N LYS A 209 -4.94 42.07 24.96
CA LYS A 209 -5.37 41.11 25.98
C LYS A 209 -6.43 40.16 25.41
N ILE A 210 -6.30 38.85 25.66
CA ILE A 210 -7.28 37.83 25.22
C ILE A 210 -8.20 37.45 26.39
N VAL A 211 -7.72 36.58 27.28
CA VAL A 211 -8.41 36.06 28.47
C VAL A 211 -7.34 35.71 29.51
N ASN A 212 -7.58 36.02 30.79
CA ASN A 212 -6.62 35.81 31.90
C ASN A 212 -5.24 36.49 31.64
N ASN A 213 -4.13 35.81 31.98
CA ASN A 213 -2.74 36.25 31.79
C ASN A 213 -2.19 36.00 30.37
N ALA A 214 -3.07 35.78 29.38
CA ALA A 214 -2.71 35.53 28.00
C ALA A 214 -2.98 36.73 27.09
N TYR A 215 -2.00 37.09 26.26
CA TYR A 215 -2.06 38.19 25.30
C TYR A 215 -1.82 37.69 23.89
N SER A 216 -2.43 38.33 22.89
CA SER A 216 -2.13 38.18 21.47
C SER A 216 -1.09 39.22 21.09
N ALA A 217 -0.10 38.86 20.28
CA ALA A 217 0.87 39.83 19.77
C ALA A 217 1.34 39.47 18.36
N ILE A 218 2.05 40.40 17.72
CA ILE A 218 2.77 40.19 16.46
C ILE A 218 4.26 40.14 16.75
N TRP A 219 4.88 39.02 16.38
CA TRP A 219 6.34 38.90 16.34
C TRP A 219 6.85 39.37 14.98
N LYS A 220 7.54 40.52 14.97
CA LYS A 220 8.00 41.23 13.76
C LYS A 220 8.93 40.40 12.89
N ASN A 221 9.97 39.82 13.47
CA ASN A 221 10.94 39.00 12.74
C ASN A 221 10.42 37.58 12.51
N GLY A 222 9.53 37.11 13.38
CA GLY A 222 8.85 35.83 13.24
C GLY A 222 9.76 34.61 13.32
N PRO A 223 9.17 33.40 13.32
CA PRO A 223 9.91 32.17 13.52
C PRO A 223 10.79 31.82 12.31
N LEU A 224 11.92 31.17 12.59
CA LEU A 224 12.81 30.58 11.59
C LEU A 224 12.33 29.16 11.20
N TYR A 225 12.25 28.88 9.89
CA TYR A 225 11.86 27.57 9.34
C TYR A 225 12.71 27.24 8.10
N TYR A 226 12.87 25.95 7.83
CA TYR A 226 13.65 25.46 6.70
C TYR A 226 12.76 25.16 5.50
N ARG A 227 13.05 25.77 4.35
CA ARG A 227 12.39 25.49 3.06
C ARG A 227 13.13 24.39 2.32
N TYR A 228 12.46 23.26 2.09
CA TYR A 228 13.09 22.09 1.47
C TYR A 228 13.31 22.24 -0.04
N ASP A 229 12.38 22.92 -0.73
CA ASP A 229 12.44 23.17 -2.16
C ASP A 229 13.63 24.04 -2.56
N LYS A 230 13.98 25.00 -1.71
CA LYS A 230 15.13 25.91 -1.91
C LYS A 230 16.36 25.57 -1.06
N LYS A 231 16.23 24.63 -0.12
CA LYS A 231 17.28 24.21 0.83
C LYS A 231 17.84 25.36 1.68
N GLU A 232 17.01 26.36 2.00
CA GLU A 232 17.39 27.57 2.74
C GLU A 232 16.53 27.77 3.99
N TRP A 233 17.08 28.48 4.98
CA TRP A 233 16.31 28.95 6.13
C TRP A 233 15.68 30.29 5.82
N ILE A 234 14.39 30.43 6.13
CA ILE A 234 13.69 31.69 5.96
C ILE A 234 12.88 32.02 7.21
N ARG A 235 12.65 33.32 7.43
CA ARG A 235 11.82 33.85 8.51
C ARG A 235 10.45 34.26 7.96
N HIS A 236 9.43 34.16 8.81
CA HIS A 236 8.04 34.47 8.45
C HIS A 236 7.70 35.67 9.31
N SER A 237 8.10 36.84 8.83
CA SER A 237 7.88 38.10 9.53
C SER A 237 6.40 38.32 9.84
N ASN A 238 6.14 39.13 10.85
CA ASN A 238 4.81 39.51 11.30
C ASN A 238 3.92 38.32 11.71
N LYS A 239 4.51 37.34 12.41
CA LYS A 239 3.75 36.16 12.87
C LYS A 239 2.89 36.51 14.08
N LYS A 240 1.60 36.17 14.02
CA LYS A 240 0.71 36.25 15.19
C LYS A 240 1.06 35.16 16.21
N VAL A 241 1.32 35.56 17.45
CA VAL A 241 1.76 34.72 18.57
C VAL A 241 0.86 34.92 19.80
N ILE A 242 0.91 33.98 20.75
CA ILE A 242 0.27 34.12 22.05
C ILE A 242 1.36 34.29 23.11
N LEU A 243 1.25 35.31 23.93
CA LEU A 243 2.12 35.56 25.08
C LEU A 243 1.45 35.03 26.34
N ASN A 244 2.18 34.30 27.17
CA ASN A 244 1.71 33.87 28.48
C ASN A 244 2.69 34.35 29.55
N SER A 245 2.27 35.32 30.36
CA SER A 245 3.09 35.86 31.45
C SER A 245 2.97 34.97 32.67
N LEU A 246 4.11 34.47 33.19
CA LEU A 246 4.11 33.29 34.06
C LEU A 246 4.76 33.48 35.43
N ALA A 247 5.84 34.26 35.58
CA ALA A 247 6.46 34.65 36.86
C ALA A 247 7.79 35.41 36.65
N SER A 248 8.25 36.13 37.68
CA SER A 248 9.60 36.70 37.79
C SER A 248 10.67 35.67 38.20
N ASP A 249 10.29 34.59 38.90
CA ASP A 249 11.20 33.50 39.28
C ASP A 249 11.50 32.56 38.08
N ILE A 250 12.76 32.56 37.66
CA ILE A 250 13.28 31.79 36.53
C ILE A 250 13.09 30.26 36.68
N LYS A 251 13.31 29.68 37.87
CA LYS A 251 13.21 28.22 38.07
C LYS A 251 11.76 27.77 37.97
N LYS A 252 10.85 28.53 38.59
CA LYS A 252 9.41 28.27 38.53
C LYS A 252 8.87 28.44 37.11
N PHE A 253 9.35 29.46 36.40
CA PHE A 253 9.04 29.70 35.00
C PHE A 253 9.46 28.52 34.11
N LEU A 254 10.72 28.09 34.19
CA LEU A 254 11.26 27.02 33.35
C LEU A 254 10.57 25.67 33.60
N ASN A 255 10.27 25.32 34.85
CA ASN A 255 9.51 24.11 35.19
C ASN A 255 8.10 24.11 34.56
N LYS A 256 7.49 25.29 34.42
CA LYS A 256 6.20 25.43 33.74
C LYS A 256 6.36 25.43 32.22
N ALA A 257 7.41 26.06 31.69
CA ALA A 257 7.75 26.07 30.27
C ALA A 257 7.99 24.65 29.72
N LYS A 258 8.64 23.77 30.49
CA LYS A 258 8.86 22.35 30.12
C LYS A 258 7.59 21.57 29.80
N LYS A 259 6.41 22.03 30.26
CA LYS A 259 5.11 21.37 30.01
C LYS A 259 4.48 21.74 28.66
N TYR A 260 5.03 22.72 27.92
CA TYR A 260 4.47 23.16 26.65
C TYR A 260 5.24 22.57 25.46
N ASN A 261 4.51 21.95 24.52
CA ASN A 261 5.08 21.30 23.34
C ASN A 261 5.17 22.22 22.11
N SER A 262 4.67 23.45 22.19
CA SER A 262 4.53 24.36 21.03
C SER A 262 4.91 25.79 21.39
N ILE A 263 6.16 25.95 21.83
CA ILE A 263 6.78 27.25 22.14
C ILE A 263 7.53 27.74 20.90
N TYR A 264 7.43 29.04 20.61
CA TYR A 264 8.28 29.75 19.64
C TYR A 264 9.56 30.28 20.30
N GLY A 265 9.47 30.75 21.53
CA GLY A 265 10.62 31.29 22.23
C GLY A 265 10.28 31.84 23.60
N ILE A 266 11.28 32.44 24.23
CA ILE A 266 11.16 33.18 25.48
C ILE A 266 11.51 34.64 25.19
N THR A 267 10.78 35.55 25.82
CA THR A 267 11.15 36.96 25.89
C THR A 267 11.07 37.43 27.34
N GLN A 268 11.69 38.55 27.66
CA GLN A 268 11.62 39.18 28.98
C GLN A 268 11.09 40.59 28.86
N ASN A 269 10.10 40.95 29.67
CA ASN A 269 9.59 42.30 29.72
C ASN A 269 10.68 43.22 30.32
N PRO A 270 11.15 44.26 29.62
CA PRO A 270 12.21 45.13 30.11
C PRO A 270 11.79 46.02 31.29
N TYR A 271 10.48 46.19 31.52
CA TYR A 271 9.97 47.03 32.61
C TYR A 271 9.70 46.23 33.88
N THR A 272 9.17 45.01 33.75
CA THR A 272 8.80 44.17 34.91
C THR A 272 9.82 43.09 35.22
N ASN A 273 10.79 42.86 34.33
CA ASN A 273 11.73 41.73 34.35
C ASN A 273 11.07 40.34 34.30
N ASP A 274 9.76 40.27 34.05
CA ASP A 274 9.04 39.00 33.95
C ASP A 274 9.40 38.26 32.66
N TYR A 275 9.60 36.95 32.79
CA TYR A 275 9.75 36.07 31.64
C TYR A 275 8.40 35.70 31.05
N ILE A 276 8.31 35.80 29.73
CA ILE A 276 7.09 35.58 28.96
C ILE A 276 7.35 34.44 27.96
N LEU A 277 6.47 33.45 27.95
CA LEU A 277 6.48 32.42 26.90
C LEU A 277 5.78 32.94 25.65
N VAL A 278 6.44 32.80 24.51
CA VAL A 278 5.86 33.06 23.19
C VAL A 278 5.42 31.73 22.60
N LEU A 279 4.11 31.51 22.49
CA LEU A 279 3.49 30.23 22.11
C LEU A 279 2.96 30.25 20.67
N GLN A 280 2.96 29.07 20.04
CA GLN A 280 2.29 28.86 18.77
C GLN A 280 0.76 28.92 18.93
N ASN A 281 0.05 29.37 17.89
CA ASN A 281 -1.43 29.35 17.82
C ASN A 281 -1.98 27.91 17.56
N ARG A 282 -1.41 26.92 18.26
CA ARG A 282 -1.69 25.46 18.14
C ARG A 282 -2.27 24.86 19.43
N ASN A 283 -2.37 25.66 20.48
CA ASN A 283 -2.93 25.25 21.76
C ASN A 283 -4.39 25.65 21.86
N CYS A 284 -5.18 24.81 22.53
CA CYS A 284 -6.58 25.06 22.82
C CYS A 284 -6.75 26.34 23.62
N LYS A 285 -7.56 27.27 23.09
CA LYS A 285 -7.89 28.52 23.79
C LYS A 285 -8.60 28.30 25.14
N LYS A 286 -9.31 27.17 25.29
CA LYS A 286 -10.06 26.82 26.51
C LYS A 286 -9.13 26.29 27.61
N CYS A 287 -8.28 25.31 27.30
CA CYS A 287 -7.49 24.58 28.33
C CYS A 287 -5.96 24.71 28.21
N GLY A 288 -5.44 25.35 27.16
CA GLY A 288 -4.00 25.55 26.95
C GLY A 288 -3.20 24.30 26.53
N LYS A 289 -3.83 23.11 26.45
CA LYS A 289 -3.21 21.89 25.90
C LYS A 289 -3.17 21.94 24.36
N PRO A 290 -2.26 21.23 23.68
CA PRO A 290 -2.26 21.13 22.22
C PRO A 290 -3.61 20.64 21.68
N TYR A 291 -4.05 21.15 20.53
CA TYR A 291 -5.20 20.58 19.82
C TYR A 291 -4.89 19.14 19.36
N SER A 292 -5.83 18.21 19.55
CA SER A 292 -5.75 16.83 19.04
C SER A 292 -5.82 16.80 17.50
N ASP A 293 -6.56 17.72 16.89
CA ASP A 293 -6.49 18.01 15.45
C ASP A 293 -6.23 19.50 15.21
N LEU A 294 -5.03 19.78 14.67
CA LEU A 294 -4.53 21.11 14.38
C LEU A 294 -5.25 21.80 13.22
N LYS A 295 -5.74 21.04 12.23
CA LYS A 295 -6.42 21.60 11.06
C LYS A 295 -7.75 22.23 11.48
N ASN A 296 -8.49 21.53 12.33
CA ASN A 296 -9.81 21.97 12.79
C ASN A 296 -9.79 22.66 14.17
N LYS A 297 -8.62 22.73 14.83
CA LYS A 297 -8.50 23.25 16.20
C LYS A 297 -9.40 22.48 17.18
N TRP A 298 -9.41 21.16 17.06
CA TRP A 298 -10.17 20.23 17.91
C TRP A 298 -9.38 19.89 19.16
N CYS A 299 -10.00 19.99 20.34
CA CYS A 299 -9.37 19.58 21.59
C CYS A 299 -10.20 18.49 22.24
N GLU A 300 -9.81 17.24 22.03
CA GLU A 300 -10.53 16.04 22.50
C GLU A 300 -10.95 16.14 23.98
N LEU A 301 -10.02 16.52 24.87
CA LEU A 301 -10.32 16.73 26.29
C LEU A 301 -11.40 17.80 26.55
N CYS A 302 -11.37 18.92 25.83
CA CYS A 302 -12.37 19.97 25.99
C CYS A 302 -13.72 19.56 25.41
N GLU A 303 -13.71 18.81 24.32
CA GLU A 303 -14.93 18.39 23.63
C GLU A 303 -15.59 17.19 24.33
N ILE A 304 -14.84 16.22 24.84
CA ILE A 304 -15.36 15.16 25.73
C ILE A 304 -15.98 15.77 26.99
N ASN A 305 -15.30 16.74 27.61
CA ASN A 305 -15.85 17.43 28.79
C ASN A 305 -17.10 18.25 28.44
N TYR A 306 -17.16 18.85 27.24
CA TYR A 306 -18.34 19.54 26.77
C TYR A 306 -19.52 18.57 26.57
N ILE A 307 -19.31 17.41 25.94
CA ILE A 307 -20.35 16.37 25.78
C ILE A 307 -20.84 15.94 27.17
N ARG A 308 -19.92 15.54 28.07
CA ARG A 308 -20.27 15.07 29.43
C ARG A 308 -21.07 16.08 30.25
N ASN A 309 -20.68 17.36 30.20
CA ASN A 309 -21.30 18.38 31.05
C ASN A 309 -22.62 18.93 30.47
N ASN A 310 -22.86 18.76 29.17
CA ASN A 310 -24.05 19.32 28.51
C ASN A 310 -25.05 18.25 28.04
N PHE A 311 -24.76 16.95 28.19
CA PHE A 311 -25.72 15.89 27.86
C PHE A 311 -26.58 15.48 29.05
N ALA A 312 -27.87 15.81 28.96
CA ALA A 312 -28.88 15.54 29.99
C ALA A 312 -29.94 14.51 29.57
N ASN A 313 -29.83 13.88 28.39
CA ASN A 313 -30.80 12.90 27.92
C ASN A 313 -30.36 11.49 28.31
N TRP A 314 -30.66 11.12 29.56
CA TRP A 314 -30.45 9.78 30.10
C TRP A 314 -31.74 8.97 30.01
N SER A 315 -31.59 7.66 29.85
CA SER A 315 -32.73 6.74 29.79
C SER A 315 -33.41 6.56 31.15
N GLY A 316 -32.68 6.86 32.24
CA GLY A 316 -33.08 6.52 33.60
C GLY A 316 -32.80 5.04 33.95
N ASN A 317 -32.20 4.29 33.02
CA ASN A 317 -31.74 2.91 33.22
C ASN A 317 -30.21 2.89 33.26
N GLU A 318 -29.68 2.53 34.43
CA GLU A 318 -28.23 2.54 34.70
C GLU A 318 -27.42 1.72 33.68
N LYS A 319 -27.94 0.57 33.20
CA LYS A 319 -27.23 -0.26 32.22
C LYS A 319 -27.14 0.42 30.86
N ILE A 320 -28.23 1.05 30.40
CA ILE A 320 -28.27 1.76 29.11
C ILE A 320 -27.39 3.01 29.18
N ASP A 321 -27.48 3.75 30.28
CA ASP A 321 -26.72 4.97 30.48
C ASP A 321 -25.20 4.67 30.55
N ASN A 322 -24.80 3.58 31.20
CA ASN A 322 -23.41 3.10 31.22
C ASN A 322 -22.91 2.72 29.82
N PHE A 323 -23.71 1.98 29.04
CA PHE A 323 -23.35 1.61 27.66
C PHE A 323 -23.16 2.85 26.77
N ILE A 324 -24.06 3.83 26.87
CA ILE A 324 -23.96 5.09 26.12
C ILE A 324 -22.67 5.82 26.51
N GLN A 325 -22.35 5.91 27.79
CA GLN A 325 -21.11 6.53 28.27
C GLN A 325 -19.86 5.81 27.74
N GLU A 326 -19.83 4.48 27.76
CA GLU A 326 -18.72 3.70 27.22
C GLU A 326 -18.47 3.98 25.73
N LYS A 327 -19.54 4.16 24.94
CA LYS A 327 -19.44 4.53 23.52
C LYS A 327 -18.95 5.97 23.35
N GLN A 328 -19.47 6.92 24.11
CA GLN A 328 -19.07 8.34 24.04
C GLN A 328 -17.61 8.57 24.45
N ILE A 329 -17.04 7.77 25.36
CA ILE A 329 -15.63 7.87 25.77
C ILE A 329 -14.66 7.51 24.63
N LYS A 330 -15.11 6.74 23.63
CA LYS A 330 -14.29 6.30 22.51
C LYS A 330 -14.18 7.32 21.37
N ILE A 331 -14.79 8.50 21.51
CA ILE A 331 -14.71 9.60 20.52
C ILE A 331 -13.29 10.14 20.46
N ASN A 332 -12.65 10.00 19.30
CA ASN A 332 -11.27 10.40 19.03
C ASN A 332 -11.18 11.52 17.99
N VAL A 333 -12.11 11.59 17.03
CA VAL A 333 -12.12 12.59 15.96
C VAL A 333 -13.44 13.34 15.89
N PHE A 334 -13.43 14.55 15.32
CA PHE A 334 -14.60 15.44 15.23
C PHE A 334 -15.77 14.88 14.41
N ASN A 335 -15.56 13.80 13.64
CA ASN A 335 -16.56 13.14 12.80
C ASN A 335 -17.16 11.88 13.46
N ASP A 336 -16.70 11.50 14.66
CA ASP A 336 -17.24 10.33 15.35
C ASP A 336 -18.69 10.58 15.78
N ILE A 337 -19.50 9.52 15.73
CA ILE A 337 -20.91 9.56 16.10
C ILE A 337 -21.04 9.66 17.63
N VAL A 338 -21.87 10.59 18.10
CA VAL A 338 -22.25 10.69 19.51
C VAL A 338 -23.48 9.82 19.73
N VAL A 339 -23.28 8.65 20.33
CA VAL A 339 -24.38 7.76 20.72
C VAL A 339 -25.19 8.42 21.83
N GLU A 340 -26.52 8.44 21.72
CA GLU A 340 -27.41 9.01 22.74
C GLU A 340 -28.70 8.19 22.97
N TRP A 341 -29.34 8.44 24.12
CA TRP A 341 -30.71 7.99 24.35
C TRP A 341 -31.67 8.95 23.64
N ILE A 342 -32.55 8.38 22.82
CA ILE A 342 -33.49 9.15 22.00
C ILE A 342 -34.90 8.86 22.51
N PRO A 343 -35.58 9.81 23.16
CA PRO A 343 -36.97 9.63 23.56
C PRO A 343 -37.84 9.26 22.35
N TYR A 344 -38.68 8.24 22.47
CA TYR A 344 -39.44 7.71 21.32
C TYR A 344 -40.31 8.76 20.63
N ASN A 345 -40.82 9.75 21.39
CA ASN A 345 -41.61 10.87 20.87
C ASN A 345 -40.82 11.84 19.95
N GLN A 346 -39.51 11.63 19.77
CA GLN A 346 -38.66 12.34 18.83
C GLN A 346 -38.78 11.82 17.41
N PHE A 347 -39.33 10.62 17.21
CA PHE A 347 -39.56 10.05 15.89
C PHE A 347 -40.93 10.45 15.36
N ILE A 348 -40.97 10.96 14.14
CA ILE A 348 -42.18 11.25 13.36
C ILE A 348 -42.13 10.51 12.03
N ASN A 349 -43.26 10.42 11.33
CA ASN A 349 -43.38 9.70 10.05
C ASN A 349 -42.79 8.27 10.13
N ILE A 350 -43.17 7.53 11.17
CA ILE A 350 -42.68 6.17 11.38
C ILE A 350 -43.39 5.25 10.39
N GLU A 351 -42.66 4.73 9.41
CA GLU A 351 -43.19 3.84 8.37
C GLU A 351 -42.52 2.47 8.48
N LYS A 352 -43.32 1.41 8.35
CA LYS A 352 -42.82 0.03 8.43
C LYS A 352 -42.26 -0.38 7.07
N ILE A 353 -41.00 -0.83 7.03
CA ILE A 353 -40.29 -1.08 5.77
C ILE A 353 -40.51 -2.51 5.24
N GLU A 354 -40.38 -3.56 6.06
CA GLU A 354 -40.90 -4.93 5.81
C GLU A 354 -40.50 -5.91 6.94
N LYS A 355 -41.13 -7.11 6.99
CA LYS A 355 -40.68 -8.26 7.82
C LYS A 355 -39.55 -8.99 7.07
N VAL A 356 -38.29 -8.74 7.44
CA VAL A 356 -37.20 -9.66 7.05
C VAL A 356 -37.26 -10.87 7.98
N GLY A 357 -37.05 -12.08 7.43
CA GLY A 357 -37.24 -13.37 8.10
C GLY A 357 -36.67 -13.52 9.52
N ASP A 358 -37.27 -14.50 10.21
CA ASP A 358 -37.36 -14.77 11.65
C ASP A 358 -38.14 -13.69 12.45
N ASN A 359 -39.24 -14.12 13.09
CA ASN A 359 -40.34 -13.31 13.65
C ASN A 359 -39.97 -12.30 14.78
N ILE A 360 -38.70 -11.99 14.99
CA ILE A 360 -38.15 -11.32 16.18
C ILE A 360 -37.71 -9.86 15.90
N THR A 361 -37.40 -9.49 14.64
CA THR A 361 -36.89 -8.15 14.30
C THR A 361 -37.80 -7.42 13.32
N ILE A 362 -38.18 -6.17 13.64
CA ILE A 362 -38.98 -5.31 12.76
C ILE A 362 -38.21 -4.02 12.46
N ILE A 363 -38.13 -3.63 11.18
CA ILE A 363 -37.42 -2.42 10.73
C ILE A 363 -38.43 -1.35 10.31
N TYR A 364 -38.20 -0.11 10.77
CA TYR A 364 -38.97 1.08 10.41
C TYR A 364 -38.05 2.19 9.88
N SER A 365 -38.56 3.05 9.01
CA SER A 365 -37.99 4.38 8.73
C SER A 365 -38.69 5.40 9.61
N ALA A 366 -37.98 6.44 10.01
CA ALA A 366 -38.56 7.57 10.72
C ALA A 366 -37.74 8.84 10.48
N ILE A 367 -38.35 9.99 10.79
CA ILE A 367 -37.64 11.26 10.90
C ILE A 367 -37.37 11.54 12.38
N TRP A 368 -36.11 11.74 12.72
CA TRP A 368 -35.71 12.17 14.05
C TRP A 368 -35.72 13.71 14.13
N LYS A 369 -36.73 14.28 14.80
CA LYS A 369 -36.94 15.73 14.92
C LYS A 369 -35.72 16.51 15.38
N ASN A 370 -35.14 16.11 16.51
CA ASN A 370 -33.96 16.79 17.03
C ASN A 370 -32.70 16.39 16.27
N GLY A 371 -32.65 15.18 15.71
CA GLY A 371 -31.52 14.69 14.93
C GLY A 371 -30.23 14.48 15.72
N PRO A 372 -29.21 13.87 15.08
CA PRO A 372 -27.95 13.55 15.73
C PRO A 372 -27.15 14.81 16.04
N LEU A 373 -26.38 14.75 17.13
CA LEU A 373 -25.40 15.76 17.45
C LEU A 373 -24.14 15.55 16.59
N TYR A 374 -23.66 16.61 15.95
CA TYR A 374 -22.39 16.59 15.24
C TYR A 374 -21.62 17.89 15.45
N TYR A 375 -20.32 17.85 15.22
CA TYR A 375 -19.48 19.02 15.34
C TYR A 375 -19.34 19.77 14.01
N GLU A 376 -19.83 21.01 13.96
CA GLU A 376 -19.71 21.84 12.75
C GLU A 376 -18.37 22.58 12.77
N LYS A 377 -17.55 22.32 11.74
CA LYS A 377 -16.14 22.73 11.69
C LYS A 377 -15.94 24.25 11.58
N ASN A 378 -16.86 24.96 10.94
CA ASN A 378 -16.71 26.38 10.65
C ASN A 378 -17.05 27.23 11.88
N ARG A 379 -18.14 26.90 12.56
CA ARG A 379 -18.68 27.49 13.79
C ARG A 379 -17.95 26.98 15.02
N LYS A 380 -17.36 25.78 14.97
CA LYS A 380 -16.64 25.12 16.07
C LYS A 380 -17.51 24.84 17.28
N GLU A 381 -18.74 24.46 16.99
CA GLU A 381 -19.79 24.21 17.96
C GLU A 381 -20.48 22.89 17.62
N TRP A 382 -20.98 22.23 18.66
CA TRP A 382 -21.86 21.09 18.51
C TRP A 382 -23.24 21.57 18.12
N ILE A 383 -23.73 21.09 16.99
CA ILE A 383 -25.06 21.42 16.50
C ILE A 383 -25.81 20.13 16.22
N ARG A 384 -27.14 20.26 16.20
CA ARG A 384 -28.03 19.15 15.90
C ARG A 384 -28.46 19.19 14.44
N ASN A 385 -28.38 18.07 13.75
CA ASN A 385 -28.92 17.95 12.41
C ASN A 385 -30.42 17.64 12.47
N SER A 386 -31.24 18.63 12.80
CA SER A 386 -32.68 18.42 13.00
C SER A 386 -33.36 17.83 11.76
N TYR A 387 -34.38 17.00 12.00
CA TYR A 387 -35.14 16.29 10.98
C TYR A 387 -34.32 15.30 10.13
N GLU A 388 -33.38 14.60 10.75
CA GLU A 388 -32.59 13.55 10.08
C GLU A 388 -33.44 12.29 9.84
N GLU A 389 -33.30 11.70 8.65
CA GLU A 389 -33.92 10.41 8.34
C GLU A 389 -33.11 9.26 8.96
N VAL A 390 -33.79 8.40 9.74
CA VAL A 390 -33.16 7.33 10.51
C VAL A 390 -33.86 5.99 10.28
N VAL A 391 -33.11 4.92 10.49
CA VAL A 391 -33.62 3.54 10.45
C VAL A 391 -33.72 3.02 11.88
N LEU A 392 -34.90 2.51 12.24
CA LEU A 392 -35.20 1.98 13.56
C LEU A 392 -35.25 0.45 13.48
N LYS A 393 -34.32 -0.24 14.14
CA LYS A 393 -34.35 -1.69 14.33
C LYS A 393 -35.02 -2.00 15.67
N CYS A 394 -36.29 -2.38 15.63
CA CYS A 394 -37.06 -2.80 16.79
C CYS A 394 -36.77 -4.27 17.11
N LEU A 395 -36.31 -4.53 18.32
CA LEU A 395 -35.89 -5.84 18.80
C LEU A 395 -36.84 -6.27 19.93
N THR A 396 -37.49 -7.43 19.77
CA THR A 396 -38.30 -8.06 20.83
C THR A 396 -37.42 -8.93 21.73
N LEU A 397 -36.35 -8.35 22.28
CA LEU A 397 -35.33 -9.06 23.05
C LEU A 397 -35.32 -8.57 24.50
N ASP A 398 -34.82 -9.41 25.42
CA ASP A 398 -34.50 -8.94 26.76
C ASP A 398 -33.32 -7.94 26.72
N ILE A 399 -33.16 -7.16 27.79
CA ILE A 399 -32.18 -6.07 27.82
C ILE A 399 -30.73 -6.55 27.63
N ASN A 400 -30.37 -7.76 28.06
CA ASN A 400 -29.01 -8.30 27.91
C ASN A 400 -28.76 -8.75 26.46
N GLU A 401 -29.72 -9.45 25.85
CA GLU A 401 -29.66 -9.82 24.43
C GLU A 401 -29.59 -8.59 23.52
N PHE A 402 -30.33 -7.54 23.87
CA PHE A 402 -30.25 -6.25 23.20
C PHE A 402 -28.84 -5.64 23.22
N PHE A 403 -28.10 -5.74 24.33
CA PHE A 403 -26.72 -5.25 24.40
C PHE A 403 -25.72 -6.12 23.64
N ILE A 404 -25.93 -7.45 23.59
CA ILE A 404 -25.12 -8.34 22.74
C ILE A 404 -25.26 -7.91 21.28
N GLU A 405 -26.49 -7.65 20.86
CA GLU A 405 -26.77 -7.16 19.51
C GLU A 405 -26.20 -5.76 19.27
N ALA A 406 -26.40 -4.82 20.20
CA ALA A 406 -25.86 -3.45 20.09
C ALA A 406 -24.32 -3.41 19.99
N ASN A 407 -23.63 -4.35 20.64
CA ASN A 407 -22.17 -4.46 20.58
C ASN A 407 -21.63 -4.87 19.21
N ASN A 408 -22.46 -5.48 18.36
CA ASN A 408 -22.08 -5.81 16.98
C ASN A 408 -21.97 -4.57 16.09
N TYR A 409 -22.39 -3.39 16.57
CA TYR A 409 -22.40 -2.15 15.79
C TYR A 409 -21.53 -1.07 16.44
N ASN A 410 -20.73 -0.38 15.61
CA ASN A 410 -19.93 0.76 16.04
C ASN A 410 -20.58 2.11 15.72
N ASP A 411 -21.47 2.15 14.73
CA ASP A 411 -21.93 3.40 14.12
C ASP A 411 -23.43 3.67 14.35
N ILE A 412 -23.98 3.36 15.52
CA ILE A 412 -25.38 3.69 15.85
C ILE A 412 -25.50 5.16 16.29
N TYR A 413 -26.57 5.84 15.88
CA TYR A 413 -26.89 7.18 16.40
C TYR A 413 -27.38 7.14 17.84
N GLY A 414 -28.07 6.07 18.22
CA GLY A 414 -28.62 6.01 19.55
C GLY A 414 -29.51 4.82 19.79
N MET A 415 -30.15 4.88 20.96
CA MET A 415 -30.99 3.83 21.50
C MET A 415 -32.32 4.46 21.92
N SER A 416 -33.40 3.72 21.76
CA SER A 416 -34.73 4.15 22.20
C SER A 416 -35.52 2.95 22.72
N GLN A 417 -36.70 3.21 23.28
CA GLN A 417 -37.65 2.19 23.67
C GLN A 417 -39.05 2.64 23.29
N ASN A 418 -39.79 1.75 22.63
CA ASN A 418 -41.18 2.01 22.31
C ASN A 418 -42.02 1.96 23.61
N PRO A 419 -42.70 3.05 24.02
CA PRO A 419 -43.46 3.07 25.27
C PRO A 419 -44.72 2.17 25.23
N ASN A 420 -45.22 1.83 24.04
CA ASN A 420 -46.42 1.02 23.89
C ASN A 420 -46.11 -0.49 23.90
N THR A 421 -44.97 -0.89 23.33
CA THR A 421 -44.59 -2.31 23.21
C THR A 421 -43.46 -2.73 24.15
N ASN A 422 -42.82 -1.77 24.84
CA ASN A 422 -41.60 -1.93 25.62
C ASN A 422 -40.38 -2.48 24.84
N ASN A 423 -40.48 -2.60 23.51
CA ASN A 423 -39.39 -3.08 22.68
C ASN A 423 -38.27 -2.06 22.61
N TYR A 424 -37.04 -2.53 22.74
CA TYR A 424 -35.85 -1.72 22.53
C TYR A 424 -35.58 -1.49 21.05
N ILE A 425 -35.01 -0.33 20.74
CA ILE A 425 -34.79 0.14 19.39
C ILE A 425 -33.35 0.60 19.26
N LEU A 426 -32.65 0.07 18.25
CA LEU A 426 -31.40 0.64 17.77
C LEU A 426 -31.68 1.62 16.63
N VAL A 427 -31.05 2.79 16.70
CA VAL A 427 -31.26 3.89 15.74
C VAL A 427 -30.01 4.03 14.89
N PHE A 428 -30.17 3.83 13.59
CA PHE A 428 -29.09 3.84 12.60
C PHE A 428 -29.22 5.03 11.66
N GLN A 429 -28.08 5.45 11.10
CA GLN A 429 -28.06 6.35 9.96
C GLN A 429 -28.61 5.64 8.71
N ASN A 430 -29.39 6.33 7.88
CA ASN A 430 -30.07 5.76 6.71
C ASN A 430 -29.13 4.99 5.75
N ASN A 431 -27.88 5.44 5.60
CA ASN A 431 -26.86 4.83 4.74
C ASN A 431 -26.22 3.53 5.27
N GLN A 432 -26.59 3.04 6.46
CA GLN A 432 -26.05 1.79 7.03
C GLN A 432 -26.86 0.54 6.69
N CYS A 433 -27.94 0.71 5.95
CA CYS A 433 -28.72 -0.38 5.42
C CYS A 433 -28.73 -0.34 3.89
N CYS A 434 -28.96 -1.49 3.27
CA CYS A 434 -29.20 -1.54 1.84
C CYS A 434 -30.53 -0.85 1.50
N ASN A 435 -30.56 0.22 0.73
CA ASN A 435 -31.78 0.93 0.31
C ASN A 435 -32.78 0.07 -0.51
N ARG A 436 -32.40 -1.16 -0.90
CA ARG A 436 -33.28 -2.09 -1.64
C ARG A 436 -33.90 -3.19 -0.77
N CYS A 437 -33.14 -3.72 0.20
CA CYS A 437 -33.64 -4.81 1.07
C CYS A 437 -33.55 -4.51 2.56
N TYR A 438 -33.06 -3.31 2.90
CA TYR A 438 -32.92 -2.75 4.24
C TYR A 438 -32.18 -3.64 5.23
N LYS A 439 -31.41 -4.62 4.74
CA LYS A 439 -30.42 -5.36 5.53
C LYS A 439 -29.30 -4.41 5.92
N LEU A 440 -29.01 -4.35 7.22
CA LEU A 440 -27.86 -3.62 7.78
C LEU A 440 -26.57 -4.23 7.25
N TYR A 441 -25.60 -3.38 6.89
CA TYR A 441 -24.27 -3.86 6.53
C TYR A 441 -23.58 -4.45 7.76
N SER A 442 -22.99 -5.65 7.63
CA SER A 442 -22.06 -6.13 8.66
C SER A 442 -20.82 -5.24 8.68
N THR A 443 -20.17 -5.14 9.85
CA THR A 443 -19.03 -4.27 10.15
C THR A 443 -17.83 -4.36 9.19
N ASP A 444 -17.81 -5.38 8.33
CA ASP A 444 -16.74 -5.67 7.36
C ASP A 444 -16.95 -4.97 5.99
N MET A 445 -18.09 -4.31 5.75
CA MET A 445 -18.36 -3.58 4.50
C MET A 445 -18.07 -2.07 4.57
N THR A 446 -17.37 -1.60 5.60
CA THR A 446 -17.15 -0.18 5.91
C THR A 446 -16.20 0.58 4.95
N GLY A 447 -15.91 0.03 3.77
CA GLY A 447 -15.11 0.68 2.72
C GLY A 447 -15.84 0.93 1.39
N LEU A 448 -17.06 0.42 1.22
CA LEU A 448 -17.82 0.54 -0.02
C LEU A 448 -19.01 1.46 0.25
N GLY A 449 -18.97 2.71 -0.22
CA GLY A 449 -20.07 3.68 -0.09
C GLY A 449 -21.33 3.28 -0.87
N GLY A 450 -21.86 2.09 -0.64
CA GLY A 450 -22.99 1.53 -1.36
C GLY A 450 -24.31 1.72 -0.61
N LYS A 451 -25.34 2.15 -1.33
CA LYS A 451 -26.76 2.08 -0.96
C LYS A 451 -27.39 0.70 -1.25
N CYS A 452 -26.61 -0.30 -1.67
CA CYS A 452 -27.10 -1.62 -2.07
C CYS A 452 -26.12 -2.74 -1.71
N CYS A 453 -26.57 -3.79 -1.02
CA CYS A 453 -25.74 -4.96 -0.69
C CYS A 453 -25.48 -5.85 -1.92
N ASN A 454 -24.46 -6.73 -1.85
CA ASN A 454 -24.06 -7.61 -2.95
C ASN A 454 -25.22 -8.47 -3.49
N SER A 455 -26.08 -8.99 -2.61
CA SER A 455 -27.23 -9.80 -3.04
C SER A 455 -28.26 -8.97 -3.81
N CYS A 456 -28.57 -7.75 -3.38
CA CYS A 456 -29.45 -6.84 -4.12
C CYS A 456 -28.82 -6.32 -5.41
N GLN A 457 -27.49 -6.26 -5.49
CA GLN A 457 -26.75 -5.97 -6.71
C GLN A 457 -26.89 -7.13 -7.71
N ILE A 458 -26.65 -8.37 -7.28
CA ILE A 458 -26.80 -9.57 -8.11
C ILE A 458 -28.25 -9.71 -8.58
N ASN A 459 -29.23 -9.57 -7.68
CA ASN A 459 -30.66 -9.64 -8.05
C ASN A 459 -31.04 -8.57 -9.07
N TYR A 460 -30.52 -7.35 -8.93
CA TYR A 460 -30.77 -6.30 -9.92
C TYR A 460 -30.14 -6.65 -11.27
N ILE A 461 -28.90 -7.13 -11.30
CA ILE A 461 -28.23 -7.58 -12.52
C ILE A 461 -29.07 -8.67 -13.20
N HIS A 462 -29.52 -9.67 -12.44
CA HIS A 462 -30.35 -10.77 -12.95
C HIS A 462 -31.70 -10.31 -13.51
N ASN A 463 -32.35 -9.33 -12.85
CA ASN A 463 -33.66 -8.84 -13.26
C ASN A 463 -33.61 -7.84 -14.42
N ASN A 464 -32.48 -7.16 -14.64
CA ASN A 464 -32.36 -6.11 -15.66
C ASN A 464 -31.52 -6.51 -16.87
N LEU A 465 -30.73 -7.59 -16.80
CA LEU A 465 -30.08 -8.16 -17.99
C LEU A 465 -31.13 -8.88 -18.83
N THR A 466 -31.41 -8.33 -20.02
CA THR A 466 -32.38 -8.86 -20.97
C THR A 466 -31.77 -9.85 -21.97
N ASN A 467 -30.44 -9.92 -22.06
CA ASN A 467 -29.73 -10.75 -23.04
C ASN A 467 -29.22 -12.04 -22.40
N TRP A 468 -29.83 -13.17 -22.74
CA TRP A 468 -29.44 -14.51 -22.30
C TRP A 468 -29.14 -15.41 -23.50
N SER A 469 -28.31 -16.42 -23.29
CA SER A 469 -28.02 -17.44 -24.29
C SER A 469 -29.19 -18.41 -24.41
N GLU A 470 -29.38 -19.01 -25.59
CA GLU A 470 -30.26 -20.18 -25.74
C GLU A 470 -29.71 -21.41 -24.99
N ASN A 471 -28.42 -21.43 -24.67
CA ASN A 471 -27.78 -22.52 -23.94
C ASN A 471 -27.85 -22.30 -22.42
N GLN A 472 -28.63 -23.14 -21.72
CA GLN A 472 -28.81 -23.05 -20.27
C GLN A 472 -27.50 -23.14 -19.48
N LYS A 473 -26.53 -23.95 -19.94
CA LYS A 473 -25.23 -24.09 -19.28
C LYS A 473 -24.40 -22.81 -19.34
N ILE A 474 -24.51 -22.04 -20.43
CA ILE A 474 -23.89 -20.71 -20.53
C ILE A 474 -24.59 -19.75 -19.57
N ASN A 475 -25.92 -19.78 -19.49
CA ASN A 475 -26.68 -18.91 -18.58
C ASN A 475 -26.31 -19.17 -17.12
N ASP A 476 -26.20 -20.44 -16.72
CA ASP A 476 -25.79 -20.82 -15.37
C ASP A 476 -24.34 -20.38 -15.08
N PHE A 477 -23.46 -20.50 -16.06
CA PHE A 477 -22.09 -20.00 -15.95
C PHE A 477 -22.01 -18.47 -15.82
N VAL A 478 -22.80 -17.71 -16.59
CA VAL A 478 -22.88 -16.24 -16.47
C VAL A 478 -23.30 -15.85 -15.04
N ARG A 479 -24.27 -16.56 -14.44
CA ARG A 479 -24.68 -16.36 -13.05
C ARG A 479 -23.56 -16.71 -12.06
N GLU A 480 -22.81 -17.79 -12.30
CA GLU A 480 -21.62 -18.15 -11.50
C GLU A 480 -20.60 -17.00 -11.49
N MET A 481 -20.38 -16.35 -12.64
CA MET A 481 -19.47 -15.20 -12.75
C MET A 481 -19.99 -13.97 -12.00
N HIS A 482 -21.31 -13.73 -11.95
CA HIS A 482 -21.88 -12.62 -11.17
C HIS A 482 -21.66 -12.78 -9.67
N LEU A 483 -21.64 -14.01 -9.15
CA LEU A 483 -21.35 -14.29 -7.73
C LEU A 483 -19.91 -13.89 -7.34
N LYS A 484 -18.99 -13.77 -8.31
CA LYS A 484 -17.60 -13.35 -8.07
C LYS A 484 -17.46 -11.83 -7.91
N ILE A 485 -18.50 -11.05 -8.18
CA ILE A 485 -18.49 -9.58 -8.06
C ILE A 485 -18.49 -9.19 -6.58
N ASN A 486 -17.49 -8.41 -6.15
CA ASN A 486 -17.41 -7.92 -4.77
C ASN A 486 -17.10 -6.42 -4.66
N ASN A 487 -16.84 -5.75 -5.78
CA ASN A 487 -16.68 -4.30 -5.87
C ASN A 487 -17.68 -3.74 -6.91
N TYR A 488 -18.15 -2.50 -6.72
CA TYR A 488 -19.03 -1.83 -7.68
C TYR A 488 -18.33 -1.53 -9.02
N GLU A 489 -16.99 -1.44 -9.02
CA GLU A 489 -16.19 -1.21 -10.23
C GLU A 489 -15.85 -2.50 -10.98
N ASP A 490 -16.11 -3.68 -10.40
CA ASP A 490 -15.88 -4.95 -11.10
C ASP A 490 -16.72 -5.03 -12.37
N ILE A 491 -16.16 -5.70 -13.38
CA ILE A 491 -16.83 -5.91 -14.66
C ILE A 491 -18.04 -6.81 -14.47
N ILE A 492 -19.18 -6.36 -14.97
CA ILE A 492 -20.37 -7.20 -15.08
C ILE A 492 -20.16 -8.09 -16.29
N PHE A 493 -20.02 -9.39 -16.03
CA PHE A 493 -19.83 -10.39 -17.08
C PHE A 493 -21.13 -10.64 -17.83
N GLU A 494 -21.14 -10.51 -19.16
CA GLU A 494 -22.38 -10.55 -19.95
C GLU A 494 -22.39 -11.67 -21.01
N TRP A 495 -23.58 -12.18 -21.34
CA TRP A 495 -23.81 -12.77 -22.65
C TRP A 495 -24.09 -11.64 -23.64
N ILE A 496 -23.24 -11.51 -24.65
CA ILE A 496 -23.26 -10.40 -25.60
C ILE A 496 -23.77 -10.93 -26.96
N PRO A 497 -24.96 -10.53 -27.42
CA PRO A 497 -25.46 -10.93 -28.73
C PRO A 497 -24.49 -10.56 -29.85
N TYR A 498 -24.25 -11.45 -30.81
CA TYR A 498 -23.23 -11.23 -31.84
C TYR A 498 -23.48 -9.98 -32.72
N ASN A 499 -24.75 -9.62 -32.92
CA ASN A 499 -25.14 -8.42 -33.66
C ASN A 499 -24.77 -7.11 -32.95
N GLN A 500 -24.22 -7.16 -31.73
CA GLN A 500 -23.70 -6.00 -30.99
C GLN A 500 -22.30 -5.57 -31.43
N PHE A 501 -21.63 -6.38 -32.25
CA PHE A 501 -20.28 -6.10 -32.72
C PHE A 501 -20.29 -5.58 -34.17
N ASP A 502 -19.71 -4.39 -34.37
CA ASP A 502 -19.47 -3.79 -35.68
C ASP A 502 -17.96 -3.75 -35.98
N TYR A 503 -17.58 -3.53 -37.24
CA TYR A 503 -16.19 -3.40 -37.69
C TYR A 503 -15.29 -4.57 -37.24
N ILE A 504 -15.76 -5.80 -37.49
CA ILE A 504 -15.04 -7.01 -37.08
C ILE A 504 -13.88 -7.27 -38.04
N GLU A 505 -12.64 -7.16 -37.57
CA GLU A 505 -11.42 -7.34 -38.37
C GLU A 505 -10.51 -8.41 -37.75
N VAL A 506 -9.90 -9.27 -38.56
CA VAL A 506 -8.93 -10.27 -38.07
C VAL A 506 -7.63 -9.57 -37.70
N ILE A 507 -7.22 -9.69 -36.44
CA ILE A 507 -5.95 -9.11 -35.95
C ILE A 507 -4.90 -10.16 -35.61
N GLY A 508 -5.28 -11.43 -35.54
CA GLY A 508 -4.34 -12.52 -35.31
C GLY A 508 -4.98 -13.89 -35.49
N LYS A 509 -4.20 -14.86 -35.95
CA LYS A 509 -4.63 -16.26 -36.09
C LYS A 509 -3.60 -17.16 -35.43
N GLY A 510 -4.00 -17.81 -34.34
CA GLY A 510 -3.17 -18.79 -33.63
C GLY A 510 -3.51 -20.22 -34.06
N GLY A 511 -2.86 -21.21 -33.41
CA GLY A 511 -3.12 -22.62 -33.66
C GLY A 511 -4.50 -23.12 -33.20
N PHE A 512 -5.15 -22.40 -32.27
CA PHE A 512 -6.39 -22.84 -31.61
C PHE A 512 -7.55 -21.84 -31.70
N ALA A 513 -7.27 -20.59 -32.08
CA ALA A 513 -8.25 -19.53 -32.11
C ALA A 513 -7.89 -18.46 -33.13
N THR A 514 -8.92 -17.79 -33.65
CA THR A 514 -8.79 -16.56 -34.44
C THR A 514 -9.21 -15.39 -33.57
N ILE A 515 -8.37 -14.35 -33.52
CA ILE A 515 -8.61 -13.12 -32.77
C ILE A 515 -9.06 -12.03 -33.73
N TYR A 516 -10.15 -11.37 -33.37
CA TYR A 516 -10.68 -10.22 -34.10
C TYR A 516 -10.67 -8.98 -33.21
N SER A 517 -10.46 -7.80 -33.78
CA SER A 517 -10.90 -6.53 -33.17
C SER A 517 -12.36 -6.29 -33.55
N ALA A 518 -13.11 -5.61 -32.69
CA ALA A 518 -14.47 -5.16 -32.99
C ALA A 518 -14.86 -3.97 -32.13
N ILE A 519 -15.91 -3.27 -32.55
CA ILE A 519 -16.59 -2.24 -31.76
C ILE A 519 -17.86 -2.83 -31.17
N TRP A 520 -17.95 -2.88 -29.84
CA TRP A 520 -19.18 -3.20 -29.11
C TRP A 520 -20.05 -1.95 -28.97
N LYS A 521 -21.19 -1.92 -29.67
CA LYS A 521 -22.13 -0.79 -29.75
C LYS A 521 -22.63 -0.32 -28.39
N ASP A 522 -23.20 -1.24 -27.63
CA ASP A 522 -23.82 -0.94 -26.33
C ASP A 522 -22.79 -0.71 -25.21
N GLY A 523 -21.57 -1.23 -25.38
CA GLY A 523 -20.54 -1.23 -24.36
C GLY A 523 -20.92 -2.01 -23.08
N PRO A 524 -19.96 -2.16 -22.15
CA PRO A 524 -20.19 -2.86 -20.89
C PRO A 524 -21.16 -2.10 -19.99
N LEU A 525 -22.02 -2.83 -19.29
CA LEU A 525 -22.85 -2.27 -18.24
C LEU A 525 -21.95 -1.80 -17.07
N LYS A 526 -22.04 -0.50 -16.73
CA LYS A 526 -21.27 0.09 -15.62
C LYS A 526 -22.19 0.50 -14.48
N CYS A 527 -21.68 0.33 -13.26
CA CYS A 527 -22.34 0.78 -12.04
C CYS A 527 -21.63 2.03 -11.53
N ASN A 528 -22.34 3.15 -11.35
CA ASN A 528 -21.75 4.35 -10.74
C ASN A 528 -21.75 4.27 -9.20
N TYR A 529 -21.19 5.28 -8.52
CA TYR A 529 -21.16 5.35 -7.05
C TYR A 529 -22.56 5.30 -6.42
N ASP A 530 -23.55 5.90 -7.08
CA ASP A 530 -24.96 5.83 -6.70
C ASP A 530 -25.65 4.50 -7.03
N LYS A 531 -24.88 3.49 -7.49
CA LYS A 531 -25.34 2.16 -7.90
C LYS A 531 -26.42 2.19 -8.99
N ILE A 532 -26.43 3.24 -9.81
CA ILE A 532 -27.21 3.36 -11.03
C ILE A 532 -26.43 2.67 -12.14
N TYR A 533 -27.08 1.71 -12.79
CA TYR A 533 -26.52 0.96 -13.89
C TYR A 533 -26.81 1.70 -15.18
N LYS A 534 -25.75 2.04 -15.91
CA LYS A 534 -25.85 2.67 -17.21
C LYS A 534 -24.90 1.98 -18.16
N ARG A 535 -25.36 1.80 -19.40
CA ARG A 535 -24.47 1.48 -20.49
C ARG A 535 -23.73 2.75 -20.89
N ASP A 536 -22.43 2.63 -21.00
CA ASP A 536 -21.60 3.69 -21.53
C ASP A 536 -21.82 3.67 -23.05
N VAL A 537 -22.58 4.62 -23.60
CA VAL A 537 -22.91 4.69 -25.04
C VAL A 537 -21.69 4.97 -25.93
N ASN A 538 -20.50 4.95 -25.34
CA ASN A 538 -19.23 5.06 -26.03
C ASN A 538 -18.86 3.68 -26.60
N TYR A 539 -19.02 3.54 -27.92
CA TYR A 539 -18.48 2.46 -28.77
C TYR A 539 -17.18 1.87 -28.18
N LYS A 540 -17.29 0.68 -27.57
CA LYS A 540 -16.17 0.09 -26.84
C LYS A 540 -15.39 -0.84 -27.76
N GLU A 541 -14.13 -0.52 -28.00
CA GLU A 541 -13.22 -1.43 -28.68
C GLU A 541 -12.93 -2.67 -27.81
N VAL A 542 -13.10 -3.85 -28.41
CA VAL A 542 -12.96 -5.17 -27.77
C VAL A 542 -12.15 -6.12 -28.66
N ALA A 543 -11.52 -7.10 -28.02
CA ALA A 543 -10.92 -8.24 -28.72
C ALA A 543 -11.87 -9.45 -28.62
N LEU A 544 -12.14 -10.08 -29.75
CA LEU A 544 -12.99 -11.27 -29.85
C LEU A 544 -12.10 -12.48 -30.13
N LYS A 545 -11.96 -13.39 -29.17
CA LYS A 545 -11.25 -14.67 -29.35
C LYS A 545 -12.26 -15.75 -29.73
N SER A 546 -12.29 -16.10 -31.01
CA SER A 546 -13.13 -17.19 -31.54
C SER A 546 -12.37 -18.51 -31.50
N ILE A 547 -12.88 -19.48 -30.73
CA ILE A 547 -12.26 -20.81 -30.60
C ILE A 547 -12.97 -21.77 -31.56
N ASP A 548 -12.19 -22.43 -32.41
CA ASP A 548 -12.74 -23.30 -33.46
C ASP A 548 -13.37 -24.57 -32.87
N LYS A 549 -14.55 -24.95 -33.37
CA LYS A 549 -15.31 -26.15 -32.94
C LYS A 549 -15.66 -26.15 -31.44
N SER A 550 -15.68 -24.99 -30.79
CA SER A 550 -15.94 -24.85 -29.35
C SER A 550 -17.33 -25.33 -28.91
N HIS A 551 -18.31 -25.37 -29.83
CA HIS A 551 -19.63 -25.95 -29.57
C HIS A 551 -19.57 -27.43 -29.14
N ASN A 552 -18.55 -28.18 -29.57
CA ASN A 552 -18.35 -29.58 -29.18
C ASN A 552 -17.54 -29.75 -27.88
N LYS A 553 -16.97 -28.66 -27.35
CA LYS A 553 -16.02 -28.64 -26.23
C LYS A 553 -16.33 -27.54 -25.22
N ILE A 554 -17.61 -27.38 -24.89
CA ILE A 554 -18.09 -26.28 -24.03
C ILE A 554 -17.40 -26.22 -22.65
N ASN A 555 -17.02 -27.37 -22.07
CA ASN A 555 -16.31 -27.40 -20.79
C ASN A 555 -14.90 -26.82 -20.89
N GLU A 556 -14.14 -27.18 -21.92
CA GLU A 556 -12.80 -26.65 -22.17
C GLU A 556 -12.87 -25.13 -22.39
N PHE A 557 -13.85 -24.68 -23.18
CA PHE A 557 -14.14 -23.26 -23.40
C PHE A 557 -14.43 -22.51 -22.07
N LEU A 558 -15.33 -23.03 -21.25
CA LEU A 558 -15.69 -22.38 -19.98
C LEU A 558 -14.53 -22.37 -18.97
N ASN A 559 -13.67 -23.39 -18.99
CA ASN A 559 -12.48 -23.42 -18.14
C ASN A 559 -11.50 -22.30 -18.51
N GLU A 560 -11.29 -22.04 -19.81
CA GLU A 560 -10.49 -20.90 -20.27
C GLU A 560 -11.11 -19.57 -19.83
N VAL A 561 -12.43 -19.42 -19.99
CA VAL A 561 -13.17 -18.21 -19.58
C VAL A 561 -13.02 -17.94 -18.07
N LYS A 562 -13.03 -18.99 -17.23
CA LYS A 562 -12.87 -18.89 -15.77
C LYS A 562 -11.53 -18.31 -15.34
N ALA A 563 -10.48 -18.47 -16.15
CA ALA A 563 -9.13 -18.02 -15.82
C ALA A 563 -8.91 -16.51 -16.07
N TYR A 564 -9.75 -15.87 -16.88
CA TYR A 564 -9.70 -14.42 -17.06
C TYR A 564 -10.31 -13.66 -15.88
N SER A 565 -9.97 -12.36 -15.78
CA SER A 565 -10.36 -11.57 -14.63
C SER A 565 -11.49 -10.57 -14.93
N ILE A 566 -12.45 -10.49 -14.01
CA ILE A 566 -13.48 -9.45 -13.99
C ILE A 566 -13.11 -8.28 -13.05
N LYS A 567 -11.96 -8.35 -12.37
CA LYS A 567 -11.59 -7.37 -11.34
C LYS A 567 -11.00 -6.10 -11.94
N CYS A 568 -11.53 -4.95 -11.52
CA CYS A 568 -11.07 -3.63 -11.97
C CYS A 568 -9.87 -3.08 -11.17
N ASN A 569 -9.41 -3.80 -10.14
CA ASN A 569 -8.28 -3.39 -9.31
C ASN A 569 -7.02 -3.09 -10.16
N ILE A 570 -6.40 -1.95 -9.92
CA ILE A 570 -5.14 -1.51 -10.56
C ILE A 570 -3.98 -2.50 -10.38
N TYR A 571 -3.99 -3.37 -9.36
CA TYR A 571 -2.95 -4.38 -9.14
C TYR A 571 -3.22 -5.73 -9.83
N ASN A 572 -4.30 -5.83 -10.60
CA ASN A 572 -4.65 -7.03 -11.34
C ASN A 572 -4.10 -6.95 -12.77
N SER A 573 -3.05 -7.74 -13.03
CA SER A 573 -2.37 -7.80 -14.33
C SER A 573 -2.78 -9.01 -15.14
N ILE A 574 -3.99 -9.55 -14.94
CA ILE A 574 -4.62 -10.53 -15.83
C ILE A 574 -5.57 -9.79 -16.78
N LEU A 575 -5.54 -10.14 -18.08
CA LEU A 575 -6.38 -9.50 -19.09
C LEU A 575 -7.86 -9.58 -18.70
N LYS A 576 -8.56 -8.46 -18.87
CA LYS A 576 -9.95 -8.32 -18.46
C LYS A 576 -10.90 -8.99 -19.44
N ILE A 577 -11.93 -9.64 -18.91
CA ILE A 577 -13.00 -10.27 -19.69
C ILE A 577 -14.32 -9.54 -19.48
N TYR A 578 -15.03 -9.27 -20.58
CA TYR A 578 -16.35 -8.65 -20.56
C TYR A 578 -17.49 -9.66 -20.65
N GLY A 579 -17.28 -10.78 -21.33
CA GLY A 579 -18.36 -11.72 -21.55
C GLY A 579 -18.08 -12.81 -22.56
N ILE A 580 -19.15 -13.50 -22.95
CA ILE A 580 -19.16 -14.52 -24.01
C ILE A 580 -20.14 -14.09 -25.09
N SER A 581 -19.82 -14.45 -26.34
CA SER A 581 -20.73 -14.40 -27.47
C SER A 581 -20.69 -15.72 -28.25
N GLN A 582 -21.48 -15.82 -29.32
CA GLN A 582 -21.45 -16.95 -30.24
C GLN A 582 -21.67 -16.46 -31.66
N ASN A 583 -20.81 -16.91 -32.58
CA ASN A 583 -21.00 -16.62 -34.00
C ASN A 583 -22.26 -17.35 -34.50
N PRO A 584 -23.24 -16.65 -35.10
CA PRO A 584 -24.52 -17.24 -35.50
C PRO A 584 -24.39 -18.25 -36.65
N ILE A 585 -23.34 -18.12 -37.48
CA ILE A 585 -23.09 -18.96 -38.66
C ILE A 585 -22.24 -20.17 -38.27
N THR A 586 -21.06 -19.96 -37.70
CA THR A 586 -20.13 -21.07 -37.38
C THR A 586 -20.50 -21.79 -36.09
N LYS A 587 -21.39 -21.21 -35.28
CA LYS A 587 -21.76 -21.66 -33.92
C LYS A 587 -20.59 -21.72 -32.93
N ASN A 588 -19.42 -21.23 -33.30
CA ASN A 588 -18.28 -21.11 -32.40
C ASN A 588 -18.58 -20.08 -31.31
N TYR A 589 -18.31 -20.44 -30.06
CA TYR A 589 -18.28 -19.52 -28.94
C TYR A 589 -17.08 -18.57 -29.05
N ILE A 590 -17.29 -17.35 -28.56
CA ILE A 590 -16.36 -16.23 -28.64
C ILE A 590 -16.15 -15.69 -27.23
N ILE A 591 -14.89 -15.50 -26.82
CA ILE A 591 -14.54 -14.80 -25.59
C ILE A 591 -14.37 -13.31 -25.92
N VAL A 592 -15.05 -12.44 -25.17
CA VAL A 592 -15.02 -10.98 -25.37
C VAL A 592 -14.10 -10.36 -24.34
N LEU A 593 -12.96 -9.86 -24.78
CA LEU A 593 -11.84 -9.41 -23.94
C LEU A 593 -11.59 -7.90 -24.10
N GLN A 594 -10.89 -7.33 -23.11
CA GLN A 594 -10.29 -6.00 -23.25
C GLN A 594 -9.35 -5.97 -24.46
N TYR A 595 -9.53 -4.98 -25.34
CA TYR A 595 -8.61 -4.75 -26.44
C TYR A 595 -7.32 -4.11 -25.94
N ALA A 596 -6.20 -4.78 -26.18
CA ALA A 596 -4.86 -4.28 -25.84
C ALA A 596 -4.24 -3.59 -27.05
N LYS A 597 -4.42 -2.27 -27.13
CA LYS A 597 -4.10 -1.45 -28.31
C LYS A 597 -2.67 -1.59 -28.83
N TYR A 598 -1.70 -1.88 -27.97
CA TYR A 598 -0.29 -1.97 -28.35
C TYR A 598 0.19 -3.41 -28.62
N GLY A 599 -0.73 -4.38 -28.59
CA GLY A 599 -0.41 -5.79 -28.85
C GLY A 599 0.47 -6.40 -27.76
N SER A 600 1.31 -7.38 -28.13
CA SER A 600 2.22 -8.04 -27.20
C SER A 600 3.40 -7.15 -26.82
N ILE A 601 4.04 -7.43 -25.67
CA ILE A 601 5.29 -6.78 -25.26
C ILE A 601 6.34 -6.86 -26.37
N ASN A 602 6.40 -7.96 -27.14
CA ASN A 602 7.33 -8.08 -28.26
C ASN A 602 7.18 -6.95 -29.29
N ASN A 603 5.94 -6.70 -29.72
CA ASN A 603 5.62 -5.67 -30.70
C ASN A 603 5.80 -4.28 -30.09
N TRP A 604 5.35 -4.11 -28.85
CA TRP A 604 5.42 -2.86 -28.13
C TRP A 604 6.86 -2.42 -27.87
N MET A 605 7.74 -3.32 -27.40
CA MET A 605 9.15 -3.00 -27.15
C MET A 605 9.86 -2.56 -28.42
N HIS A 606 9.55 -3.13 -29.59
CA HIS A 606 10.13 -2.66 -30.86
C HIS A 606 9.94 -1.15 -31.11
N TYR A 607 8.83 -0.55 -30.66
CA TYR A 607 8.55 0.88 -30.83
C TYR A 607 9.15 1.77 -29.73
N PHE A 608 9.23 1.28 -28.49
CA PHE A 608 9.54 2.11 -27.31
C PHE A 608 10.86 1.77 -26.61
N TYR A 609 11.60 0.75 -27.06
CA TYR A 609 12.80 0.25 -26.36
C TYR A 609 13.84 1.34 -26.07
N LYS A 610 14.01 2.32 -26.98
CA LYS A 610 14.99 3.41 -26.84
C LYS A 610 14.61 4.43 -25.76
N ASP A 611 13.37 4.44 -25.31
CA ASP A 611 12.83 5.38 -24.33
C ASP A 611 12.72 4.78 -22.91
N PHE A 612 13.21 3.55 -22.70
CA PHE A 612 13.10 2.88 -21.41
C PHE A 612 14.27 3.21 -20.50
N ASP A 613 13.97 3.92 -19.41
CA ASP A 613 14.84 3.91 -18.24
C ASP A 613 14.61 2.62 -17.41
N CYS A 614 15.47 2.44 -16.41
CA CYS A 614 15.39 1.30 -15.49
C CYS A 614 14.08 1.27 -14.67
N HIS A 615 13.39 2.41 -14.52
CA HIS A 615 12.12 2.50 -13.82
C HIS A 615 10.99 1.86 -14.64
N VAL A 616 10.91 2.16 -15.94
CA VAL A 616 9.91 1.53 -16.84
C VAL A 616 10.07 0.01 -16.87
N LYS A 617 11.30 -0.50 -16.95
CA LYS A 617 11.58 -1.95 -16.94
C LYS A 617 11.22 -2.61 -15.61
N TYR A 618 11.47 -1.92 -14.49
CA TYR A 618 11.05 -2.37 -13.18
C TYR A 618 9.52 -2.47 -13.08
N GLU A 619 8.80 -1.45 -13.54
CA GLU A 619 7.34 -1.43 -13.51
C GLU A 619 6.75 -2.50 -14.44
N LEU A 620 7.34 -2.71 -15.61
CA LEU A 620 7.01 -3.81 -16.51
C LEU A 620 7.12 -5.17 -15.80
N LEU A 621 8.29 -5.46 -15.22
CA LEU A 621 8.54 -6.68 -14.44
C LEU A 621 7.54 -6.81 -13.28
N SER A 622 7.28 -5.72 -12.57
CA SER A 622 6.42 -5.74 -11.40
C SER A 622 4.97 -6.07 -11.76
N ASN A 623 4.45 -5.51 -12.85
CA ASN A 623 3.09 -5.83 -13.29
C ASN A 623 3.00 -7.29 -13.76
N ILE A 624 3.99 -7.79 -14.53
CA ILE A 624 4.04 -9.18 -14.97
C ILE A 624 4.06 -10.14 -13.77
N TYR A 625 4.93 -9.86 -12.81
CA TYR A 625 5.05 -10.64 -11.57
C TYR A 625 3.75 -10.64 -10.76
N SER A 626 3.07 -9.49 -10.61
CA SER A 626 1.77 -9.41 -9.93
C SER A 626 0.69 -10.26 -10.59
N GLY A 627 0.67 -10.32 -11.94
CA GLY A 627 -0.24 -11.20 -12.66
C GLY A 627 0.07 -12.68 -12.39
N LEU A 628 1.35 -13.06 -12.41
CA LEU A 628 1.78 -14.44 -12.18
C LEU A 628 1.46 -14.91 -10.76
N ILE A 629 1.68 -14.06 -9.74
CA ILE A 629 1.22 -14.31 -8.37
C ILE A 629 -0.27 -14.66 -8.36
N LYS A 630 -1.10 -13.89 -9.07
CA LYS A 630 -2.54 -14.08 -9.04
C LYS A 630 -2.98 -15.41 -9.66
N ILE A 631 -2.30 -15.85 -10.71
CA ILE A 631 -2.52 -17.18 -11.32
C ILE A 631 -2.16 -18.27 -10.29
N HIS A 632 -0.99 -18.17 -9.67
CA HIS A 632 -0.51 -19.19 -8.73
C HIS A 632 -1.26 -19.23 -7.39
N GLU A 633 -1.78 -18.08 -6.90
CA GLU A 633 -2.68 -18.02 -5.74
C GLU A 633 -3.93 -18.88 -5.94
N ASN A 634 -4.44 -18.92 -7.16
CA ASN A 634 -5.61 -19.73 -7.52
C ASN A 634 -5.25 -21.21 -7.77
N GLN A 635 -4.04 -21.66 -7.42
CA GLN A 635 -3.53 -23.01 -7.70
C GLN A 635 -3.55 -23.39 -9.19
N MET A 636 -3.36 -22.39 -10.06
CA MET A 636 -3.30 -22.57 -11.51
C MET A 636 -1.86 -22.49 -12.01
N VAL A 637 -1.63 -23.03 -13.21
CA VAL A 637 -0.40 -22.94 -14.00
C VAL A 637 -0.77 -22.39 -15.37
N HIS A 638 -0.05 -21.38 -15.86
CA HIS A 638 -0.32 -20.76 -17.16
C HIS A 638 0.07 -21.68 -18.33
N ARG A 639 1.18 -22.44 -18.20
CA ARG A 639 1.71 -23.45 -19.15
C ARG A 639 2.26 -22.91 -20.47
N ASP A 640 1.84 -21.74 -20.90
CA ASP A 640 2.37 -21.05 -22.08
C ASP A 640 2.76 -19.60 -21.78
N PHE A 641 3.53 -19.42 -20.70
CA PHE A 641 3.91 -18.10 -20.21
C PHE A 641 5.12 -17.54 -20.98
N HIS A 642 4.92 -16.57 -21.85
CA HIS A 642 6.02 -15.94 -22.60
C HIS A 642 5.65 -14.50 -23.00
N ILE A 643 6.62 -13.75 -23.51
CA ILE A 643 6.48 -12.33 -23.89
C ILE A 643 5.39 -12.07 -24.95
N GLY A 644 5.02 -13.08 -25.71
CA GLY A 644 3.97 -13.00 -26.74
C GLY A 644 2.56 -13.02 -26.15
N ASN A 645 2.40 -13.67 -25.00
CA ASN A 645 1.15 -13.77 -24.26
C ASN A 645 1.02 -12.69 -23.17
N ILE A 646 1.94 -11.71 -23.14
CA ILE A 646 1.82 -10.53 -22.28
C ILE A 646 1.51 -9.33 -23.17
N LEU A 647 0.36 -8.71 -22.96
CA LEU A 647 -0.18 -7.63 -23.79
C LEU A 647 -0.05 -6.26 -23.10
N VAL A 648 0.00 -5.22 -23.93
CA VAL A 648 0.10 -3.83 -23.52
C VAL A 648 -1.14 -3.05 -23.96
N SER A 649 -1.83 -2.49 -22.98
CA SER A 649 -3.03 -1.68 -23.12
C SER A 649 -2.73 -0.21 -22.80
N ASN A 650 -3.64 0.66 -23.22
CA ASN A 650 -3.55 2.11 -23.13
C ASN A 650 -4.35 2.70 -21.95
N ASP A 651 -4.67 1.88 -20.94
CA ASP A 651 -5.44 2.28 -19.75
C ASP A 651 -4.55 2.74 -18.59
N LYS A 652 -3.23 2.62 -18.70
CA LYS A 652 -2.24 3.15 -17.75
C LYS A 652 -1.02 3.71 -18.47
N TYR A 653 -0.41 4.76 -17.89
CA TYR A 653 0.79 5.41 -18.43
C TYR A 653 1.77 5.78 -17.33
N ILE A 654 3.06 5.77 -17.67
CA ILE A 654 4.13 6.46 -16.93
C ILE A 654 4.73 7.50 -17.88
N GLY A 655 4.51 8.78 -17.58
CA GLY A 655 4.78 9.84 -18.56
C GLY A 655 3.96 9.64 -19.83
N THR A 656 4.63 9.43 -20.96
CA THR A 656 4.02 9.16 -22.28
C THR A 656 4.02 7.67 -22.64
N ILE A 657 4.60 6.80 -21.81
CA ILE A 657 4.80 5.39 -22.09
C ILE A 657 3.59 4.59 -21.57
N PRO A 658 2.87 3.83 -22.42
CA PRO A 658 1.74 3.02 -21.99
C PRO A 658 2.24 1.80 -21.20
N LEU A 659 1.61 1.53 -20.06
CA LEU A 659 2.04 0.47 -19.14
C LEU A 659 0.86 -0.31 -18.53
N GLY A 660 -0.24 -0.43 -19.29
CA GLY A 660 -1.31 -1.38 -18.98
C GLY A 660 -0.88 -2.80 -19.32
N ILE A 661 -0.10 -3.45 -18.45
CA ILE A 661 0.47 -4.78 -18.71
C ILE A 661 -0.46 -5.88 -18.24
N TYR A 662 -0.79 -6.82 -19.13
CA TYR A 662 -1.76 -7.88 -18.87
C TYR A 662 -1.28 -9.24 -19.41
N ILE A 663 -1.25 -10.25 -18.54
CA ILE A 663 -1.10 -11.64 -18.95
C ILE A 663 -2.39 -12.08 -19.66
N SER A 664 -2.23 -12.69 -20.83
CA SER A 664 -3.31 -13.09 -21.73
C SER A 664 -3.17 -14.57 -22.13
N ASP A 665 -4.00 -15.02 -23.08
CA ASP A 665 -4.05 -16.40 -23.57
C ASP A 665 -4.14 -17.49 -22.48
N MET A 666 -5.31 -17.57 -21.83
CA MET A 666 -5.56 -18.53 -20.76
C MET A 666 -5.99 -19.93 -21.26
N GLY A 667 -5.87 -20.21 -22.57
CA GLY A 667 -6.41 -21.45 -23.16
C GLY A 667 -5.73 -22.74 -22.70
N LEU A 668 -4.45 -22.65 -22.31
CA LEU A 668 -3.70 -23.76 -21.72
C LEU A 668 -3.60 -23.66 -20.19
N CYS A 669 -4.20 -22.62 -19.60
CA CYS A 669 -4.16 -22.41 -18.15
C CYS A 669 -5.01 -23.48 -17.44
N GLY A 670 -4.43 -24.14 -16.45
CA GLY A 670 -5.09 -25.26 -15.78
C GLY A 670 -4.55 -25.55 -14.39
N GLU A 671 -5.25 -26.42 -13.66
CA GLU A 671 -4.85 -26.85 -12.32
C GLU A 671 -3.48 -27.57 -12.35
N VAL A 672 -2.76 -27.48 -11.23
CA VAL A 672 -1.46 -28.13 -11.03
C VAL A 672 -1.60 -29.66 -11.15
N GLY A 673 -0.73 -30.30 -11.93
CA GLY A 673 -0.59 -31.75 -11.93
C GLY A 673 -1.68 -32.54 -12.67
N ASN A 674 -2.48 -31.90 -13.54
CA ASN A 674 -3.43 -32.62 -14.39
C ASN A 674 -2.66 -33.56 -15.37
N LYS A 675 -2.62 -34.86 -15.05
CA LYS A 675 -1.81 -35.90 -15.72
C LYS A 675 -2.31 -36.30 -17.12
N ASN A 676 -3.45 -35.77 -17.57
CA ASN A 676 -4.11 -36.20 -18.80
C ASN A 676 -3.55 -35.56 -20.08
N GLU A 677 -2.54 -34.69 -19.98
CA GLU A 677 -1.94 -34.03 -21.15
C GLU A 677 -0.60 -34.69 -21.52
N THR A 678 -0.64 -35.59 -22.50
CA THR A 678 0.56 -36.13 -23.16
C THR A 678 1.18 -35.17 -24.18
N LYS A 679 0.49 -34.07 -24.48
CA LYS A 679 0.91 -33.08 -25.48
C LYS A 679 1.63 -31.92 -24.79
N ILE A 680 2.83 -31.62 -25.27
CA ILE A 680 3.63 -30.48 -24.84
C ILE A 680 3.38 -29.35 -25.83
N TYR A 681 2.88 -28.22 -25.34
CA TYR A 681 2.63 -27.02 -26.14
C TYR A 681 3.40 -25.84 -25.59
N GLY A 682 3.82 -24.95 -26.49
CA GLY A 682 4.30 -23.63 -26.13
C GLY A 682 5.46 -23.17 -27.01
N VAL A 683 6.17 -22.16 -26.53
CA VAL A 683 7.36 -21.62 -27.19
C VAL A 683 8.61 -22.27 -26.60
N MET A 684 9.28 -23.15 -27.37
CA MET A 684 10.34 -24.06 -26.89
C MET A 684 11.36 -23.40 -25.93
N PRO A 685 11.97 -22.24 -26.22
CA PRO A 685 12.86 -21.56 -25.27
C PRO A 685 12.29 -21.20 -23.89
N TYR A 686 10.97 -21.04 -23.79
CA TYR A 686 10.26 -20.71 -22.54
C TYR A 686 9.75 -21.97 -21.82
N VAL A 687 9.81 -23.15 -22.43
CA VAL A 687 9.32 -24.41 -21.83
C VAL A 687 10.41 -25.02 -20.94
N ALA A 688 10.04 -25.34 -19.71
CA ALA A 688 10.98 -25.84 -18.71
C ALA A 688 11.57 -27.23 -19.08
N PRO A 689 12.83 -27.52 -18.70
CA PRO A 689 13.50 -28.79 -18.99
C PRO A 689 12.70 -30.04 -18.61
N GLU A 690 12.07 -30.05 -17.44
CA GLU A 690 11.29 -31.18 -16.96
C GLU A 690 10.02 -31.40 -17.81
N VAL A 691 9.44 -30.33 -18.34
CA VAL A 691 8.26 -30.38 -19.20
C VAL A 691 8.65 -30.88 -20.59
N LEU A 692 9.80 -30.44 -21.13
CA LEU A 692 10.34 -30.98 -22.39
C LEU A 692 10.65 -32.48 -22.29
N ARG A 693 11.01 -32.98 -21.10
CA ARG A 693 11.14 -34.42 -20.81
C ARG A 693 9.79 -35.14 -20.61
N GLY A 694 8.66 -34.45 -20.79
CA GLY A 694 7.33 -35.03 -20.67
C GLY A 694 6.78 -35.12 -19.24
N LYS A 695 7.42 -34.49 -18.24
CA LYS A 695 6.81 -34.36 -16.90
C LYS A 695 5.65 -33.36 -16.94
N PRO A 696 4.63 -33.51 -16.07
CA PRO A 696 3.50 -32.58 -16.03
C PRO A 696 3.91 -31.13 -15.73
N TYR A 697 3.14 -30.18 -16.23
CA TYR A 697 3.31 -28.76 -15.90
C TYR A 697 3.10 -28.49 -14.40
N THR A 698 3.97 -27.68 -13.83
CA THR A 698 3.93 -27.21 -12.44
C THR A 698 4.07 -25.70 -12.37
N GLN A 699 3.78 -25.09 -11.22
CA GLN A 699 4.06 -23.67 -11.02
C GLN A 699 5.55 -23.33 -11.18
N ALA A 700 6.46 -24.26 -10.84
CA ALA A 700 7.89 -24.10 -11.07
C ALA A 700 8.26 -24.03 -12.57
N ALA A 701 7.44 -24.62 -13.46
CA ALA A 701 7.61 -24.47 -14.90
C ALA A 701 7.29 -23.04 -15.36
N ASP A 702 6.22 -22.43 -14.85
CA ASP A 702 5.95 -21.01 -15.14
C ASP A 702 7.05 -20.09 -14.58
N ILE A 703 7.67 -20.44 -13.44
CA ILE A 703 8.82 -19.69 -12.90
C ILE A 703 10.04 -19.78 -13.82
N TYR A 704 10.28 -20.93 -14.44
CA TYR A 704 11.31 -21.05 -15.49
C TYR A 704 11.02 -20.08 -16.64
N SER A 705 9.79 -20.07 -17.14
CA SER A 705 9.38 -19.19 -18.21
C SER A 705 9.48 -17.70 -17.79
N PHE A 706 9.19 -17.37 -16.53
CA PHE A 706 9.40 -16.04 -15.97
C PHE A 706 10.88 -15.64 -15.97
N GLY A 707 11.81 -16.57 -15.72
CA GLY A 707 13.25 -16.34 -15.90
C GLY A 707 13.62 -15.93 -17.33
N MET A 708 13.00 -16.56 -18.34
CA MET A 708 13.18 -16.18 -19.75
C MET A 708 12.56 -14.83 -20.09
N VAL A 709 11.43 -14.47 -19.46
CA VAL A 709 10.84 -13.12 -19.58
C VAL A 709 11.77 -12.07 -18.96
N MET A 710 12.38 -12.35 -17.80
CA MET A 710 13.39 -11.47 -17.20
C MET A 710 14.59 -11.27 -18.14
N TYR A 711 15.10 -12.35 -18.75
CA TYR A 711 16.16 -12.25 -19.76
C TYR A 711 15.79 -11.31 -20.91
N TYR A 712 14.57 -11.44 -21.44
CA TYR A 712 14.09 -10.56 -22.51
C TYR A 712 13.98 -9.09 -22.07
N ILE A 713 13.47 -8.81 -20.87
CA ILE A 713 13.33 -7.44 -20.36
C ILE A 713 14.69 -6.73 -20.25
N ILE A 714 15.73 -7.43 -19.79
CA ILE A 714 17.03 -6.82 -19.56
C ILE A 714 17.89 -6.73 -20.84
N THR A 715 17.79 -7.71 -21.74
CA THR A 715 18.61 -7.76 -22.96
C THR A 715 17.93 -7.16 -24.19
N GLY A 716 16.59 -7.13 -24.21
CA GLY A 716 15.79 -6.86 -25.40
C GLY A 716 15.85 -7.98 -26.46
N ARG A 717 16.50 -9.11 -26.16
CA ARG A 717 16.76 -10.22 -27.09
C ARG A 717 15.91 -11.42 -26.77
N GLN A 718 15.49 -12.15 -27.80
CA GLN A 718 14.76 -13.39 -27.60
C GLN A 718 15.70 -14.50 -27.10
N PRO A 719 15.27 -15.37 -26.18
CA PRO A 719 16.07 -16.51 -25.75
C PRO A 719 16.40 -17.44 -26.94
N PHE A 720 17.69 -17.73 -27.14
CA PHE A 720 18.21 -18.57 -28.24
C PHE A 720 17.91 -18.04 -29.67
N GLU A 721 17.83 -16.72 -29.85
CA GLU A 721 17.53 -16.09 -31.15
C GLU A 721 18.52 -16.40 -32.27
N ASN A 722 19.72 -16.85 -31.93
CA ASN A 722 20.83 -17.09 -32.86
C ASN A 722 20.86 -18.51 -33.44
N ARG A 723 19.90 -19.38 -33.14
CA ARG A 723 19.92 -20.78 -33.61
C ARG A 723 18.54 -21.35 -33.93
N THR A 724 18.54 -22.56 -34.51
CA THR A 724 17.35 -23.33 -34.84
C THR A 724 16.58 -23.78 -33.58
N HIS A 725 15.24 -23.76 -33.63
CA HIS A 725 14.40 -24.34 -32.58
C HIS A 725 13.96 -25.76 -32.97
N ASP A 726 14.88 -26.71 -32.84
CA ASP A 726 14.74 -28.13 -33.21
C ASP A 726 14.99 -29.05 -32.00
N SER A 727 15.08 -30.36 -32.25
CA SER A 727 15.32 -31.37 -31.20
C SER A 727 16.68 -31.19 -30.50
N LEU A 728 17.68 -30.61 -31.17
CA LEU A 728 18.99 -30.34 -30.56
C LEU A 728 18.87 -29.21 -29.53
N LEU A 729 18.14 -28.15 -29.84
CA LEU A 729 17.87 -27.10 -28.84
C LEU A 729 17.10 -27.65 -27.64
N ALA A 730 16.09 -28.50 -27.86
CA ALA A 730 15.35 -29.13 -26.78
C ALA A 730 16.26 -29.97 -25.86
N LEU A 731 17.16 -30.76 -26.46
CA LEU A 731 18.18 -31.52 -25.72
C LEU A 731 19.14 -30.61 -24.94
N ASP A 732 19.63 -29.54 -25.57
CA ASP A 732 20.55 -28.58 -24.95
C ASP A 732 19.91 -27.89 -23.73
N ILE A 733 18.65 -27.46 -23.84
CA ILE A 733 17.89 -26.89 -22.72
C ILE A 733 17.79 -27.90 -21.57
N CYS A 734 17.48 -29.17 -21.91
CA CYS A 734 17.42 -30.29 -20.98
C CYS A 734 18.76 -30.57 -20.29
N ASN A 735 19.88 -30.34 -20.98
CA ASN A 735 21.25 -30.49 -20.48
C ASN A 735 21.76 -29.26 -19.72
N GLY A 736 20.93 -28.24 -19.53
CA GLY A 736 21.27 -27.06 -18.72
C GLY A 736 21.82 -25.89 -19.50
N ILE A 737 21.84 -25.93 -20.84
CA ILE A 737 22.20 -24.77 -21.66
C ILE A 737 21.15 -23.67 -21.49
N ARG A 738 21.62 -22.43 -21.38
CA ARG A 738 20.80 -21.22 -21.18
C ARG A 738 21.24 -20.11 -22.13
N PRO A 739 20.41 -19.08 -22.36
CA PRO A 739 20.83 -17.89 -23.10
C PRO A 739 22.10 -17.27 -22.51
N GLU A 740 22.98 -16.80 -23.39
CA GLU A 740 24.28 -16.28 -23.00
C GLU A 740 24.15 -14.98 -22.18
N VAL A 741 24.80 -14.96 -21.02
CA VAL A 741 24.96 -13.80 -20.15
C VAL A 741 26.44 -13.70 -19.77
N PRO A 742 27.12 -12.57 -20.06
CA PRO A 742 28.55 -12.41 -19.76
C PRO A 742 28.90 -12.74 -18.31
N GLU A 743 29.98 -13.50 -18.13
CA GLU A 743 30.44 -14.03 -16.85
C GLU A 743 31.34 -13.06 -16.05
N ILE A 744 30.98 -11.77 -16.03
CA ILE A 744 31.76 -10.74 -15.33
C ILE A 744 31.37 -10.60 -13.84
N PRO A 745 32.30 -10.22 -12.94
CA PRO A 745 32.04 -10.12 -11.50
C PRO A 745 30.84 -9.25 -11.11
N GLU A 746 30.60 -8.17 -11.85
CA GLU A 746 29.53 -7.22 -11.61
C GLU A 746 28.15 -7.82 -11.93
N LEU A 747 28.05 -8.65 -12.97
CA LEU A 747 26.82 -9.39 -13.26
C LEU A 747 26.64 -10.60 -12.33
N LYS A 748 27.74 -11.24 -11.89
CA LYS A 748 27.71 -12.34 -10.92
C LYS A 748 27.20 -11.91 -9.54
N SER A 749 27.48 -10.67 -9.13
CA SER A 749 26.99 -10.10 -7.88
C SER A 749 25.64 -9.39 -8.02
N ASN A 750 25.12 -9.22 -9.23
CA ASN A 750 23.88 -8.52 -9.51
C ASN A 750 22.65 -9.34 -9.07
N ARG A 751 21.79 -8.74 -8.26
CA ARG A 751 20.63 -9.44 -7.69
C ARG A 751 19.56 -9.78 -8.74
N TYR A 752 19.38 -8.93 -9.77
CA TYR A 752 18.44 -9.20 -10.85
C TYR A 752 18.88 -10.41 -11.67
N ILE A 753 20.15 -10.45 -12.06
CA ILE A 753 20.74 -11.57 -12.82
C ILE A 753 20.71 -12.86 -11.99
N ASN A 754 21.03 -12.81 -10.71
CA ASN A 754 20.98 -13.98 -9.83
C ASN A 754 19.56 -14.50 -9.65
N LEU A 755 18.56 -13.62 -9.49
CA LEU A 755 17.17 -14.03 -9.43
C LEU A 755 16.72 -14.67 -10.76
N MET A 756 17.01 -14.03 -11.88
CA MET A 756 16.75 -14.56 -13.22
C MET A 756 17.36 -15.96 -13.39
N LYS A 757 18.63 -16.13 -12.99
CA LYS A 757 19.32 -17.41 -13.05
C LYS A 757 18.72 -18.48 -12.14
N LYS A 758 18.24 -18.08 -10.97
CA LYS A 758 17.55 -18.98 -10.04
C LYS A 758 16.18 -19.41 -10.59
N CYS A 759 15.48 -18.52 -11.29
CA CYS A 759 14.19 -18.82 -11.90
C CYS A 759 14.31 -19.89 -12.99
N TRP A 760 15.36 -19.87 -13.81
CA TRP A 760 15.54 -20.83 -14.92
C TRP A 760 16.41 -22.05 -14.57
N ASP A 761 16.58 -22.38 -13.29
CA ASP A 761 17.37 -23.54 -12.84
C ASP A 761 16.85 -24.84 -13.50
N SER A 762 17.74 -25.77 -13.85
CA SER A 762 17.32 -27.05 -14.46
C SER A 762 16.50 -27.90 -13.49
N ASN A 763 16.82 -27.86 -12.20
CA ASN A 763 16.03 -28.54 -11.19
C ASN A 763 14.85 -27.64 -10.75
N PRO A 764 13.59 -28.07 -10.95
CA PRO A 764 12.43 -27.29 -10.53
C PRO A 764 12.40 -26.99 -9.02
N ASP A 765 12.97 -27.85 -8.17
CA ASP A 765 13.00 -27.68 -6.72
C ASP A 765 13.93 -26.54 -6.25
N ASN A 766 14.92 -26.18 -7.08
CA ASN A 766 15.83 -25.06 -6.80
C ASN A 766 15.20 -23.70 -7.14
N ARG A 767 14.15 -23.70 -7.97
CA ARG A 767 13.48 -22.48 -8.41
C ARG A 767 12.70 -21.87 -7.25
N PRO A 768 12.68 -20.53 -7.12
CA PRO A 768 11.93 -19.89 -6.06
C PRO A 768 10.44 -20.10 -6.27
N ASN A 769 9.71 -20.38 -5.20
CA ASN A 769 8.25 -20.26 -5.23
C ASN A 769 7.88 -18.79 -5.53
N VAL A 770 6.81 -18.55 -6.31
CA VAL A 770 6.40 -17.18 -6.67
C VAL A 770 6.27 -16.27 -5.46
N PHE A 771 5.73 -16.74 -4.33
CA PHE A 771 5.54 -15.96 -3.11
C PHE A 771 6.85 -15.65 -2.36
N SER A 772 7.93 -16.37 -2.68
CA SER A 772 9.26 -16.15 -2.12
C SER A 772 10.11 -15.15 -2.93
N ILE A 773 9.69 -14.83 -4.16
CA ILE A 773 10.41 -13.90 -5.02
C ILE A 773 10.26 -12.47 -4.47
N SER A 774 11.40 -11.79 -4.31
CA SER A 774 11.44 -10.38 -3.93
C SER A 774 12.01 -9.58 -5.09
N ILE A 775 11.11 -8.96 -5.87
CA ILE A 775 11.50 -8.03 -6.93
C ILE A 775 11.69 -6.59 -6.45
N TYR A 776 11.37 -6.27 -5.19
CA TYR A 776 11.48 -4.91 -4.67
C TYR A 776 12.92 -4.38 -4.67
N CYS A 777 13.06 -3.11 -5.08
CA CYS A 777 14.33 -2.39 -5.19
C CYS A 777 15.30 -3.00 -6.22
N LEU A 778 14.79 -3.63 -7.27
CA LEU A 778 15.62 -4.10 -8.40
C LEU A 778 15.92 -3.00 -9.43
N THR A 779 15.36 -1.80 -9.33
CA THR A 779 15.57 -0.71 -10.30
C THR A 779 17.05 -0.42 -10.56
N ASP A 780 17.86 -0.23 -9.50
CA ASP A 780 19.30 0.03 -9.65
C ASP A 780 20.07 -1.21 -10.15
N GLU A 781 19.60 -2.42 -9.83
CA GLU A 781 20.20 -3.67 -10.28
C GLU A 781 19.93 -3.92 -11.77
N ILE A 782 18.73 -3.56 -12.24
CA ILE A 782 18.36 -3.53 -13.66
C ILE A 782 19.24 -2.53 -14.39
N GLU A 783 19.38 -1.31 -13.89
CA GLU A 783 20.22 -0.28 -14.53
C GLU A 783 21.67 -0.73 -14.67
N LYS A 784 22.26 -1.28 -13.60
CA LYS A 784 23.63 -1.82 -13.63
C LYS A 784 23.75 -2.97 -14.63
N ALA A 785 22.85 -3.96 -14.55
CA ALA A 785 22.90 -5.13 -15.42
C ALA A 785 22.83 -4.72 -16.89
N GLU A 786 21.90 -3.83 -17.24
CA GLU A 786 21.76 -3.29 -18.58
C GLU A 786 23.03 -2.57 -19.05
N LYS A 787 23.62 -1.71 -18.21
CA LYS A 787 24.84 -0.98 -18.58
C LYS A 787 25.99 -1.91 -18.92
N TYR A 788 26.18 -2.97 -18.13
CA TYR A 788 27.22 -3.97 -18.39
C TYR A 788 26.91 -4.80 -19.64
N LEU A 789 25.67 -5.28 -19.78
CA LEU A 789 25.25 -6.04 -20.97
C LEU A 789 25.41 -5.22 -22.26
N LEU A 790 25.01 -3.95 -22.26
CA LEU A 790 25.19 -3.05 -23.40
C LEU A 790 26.65 -2.82 -23.78
N ARG A 791 27.57 -2.83 -22.80
CA ARG A 791 29.00 -2.70 -23.06
C ARG A 791 29.53 -3.96 -23.75
N GLU A 792 29.29 -5.12 -23.15
CA GLU A 792 29.76 -6.41 -23.69
C GLU A 792 29.19 -6.67 -25.09
N TYR A 793 27.89 -6.42 -25.30
CA TYR A 793 27.25 -6.62 -26.60
C TYR A 793 27.70 -5.63 -27.68
N LYS A 794 28.23 -4.45 -27.31
CA LYS A 794 28.83 -3.51 -28.27
C LYS A 794 30.25 -3.93 -28.67
N GLU A 795 30.99 -4.55 -27.76
CA GLU A 795 32.33 -5.09 -28.03
C GLU A 795 32.22 -6.37 -28.90
N SER A 796 31.13 -7.15 -28.78
CA SER A 796 30.78 -8.23 -29.72
C SER A 796 30.13 -7.68 -30.99
N SER A 797 30.91 -7.34 -32.01
CA SER A 797 30.48 -6.69 -33.27
C SER A 797 29.49 -7.47 -34.19
N GLN A 798 28.74 -8.45 -33.68
CA GLN A 798 27.71 -9.15 -34.46
C GLN A 798 26.32 -8.53 -34.21
N LEU A 799 25.77 -7.90 -35.25
CA LEU A 799 24.33 -7.72 -35.38
C LEU A 799 23.68 -9.11 -35.33
N THR A 800 23.07 -9.49 -34.21
CA THR A 800 22.35 -10.77 -34.09
C THR A 800 21.07 -10.69 -34.92
N ILE A 801 21.14 -11.17 -36.16
CA ILE A 801 19.95 -11.47 -36.95
C ILE A 801 19.32 -12.72 -36.33
N THR A 802 18.05 -12.64 -35.95
CA THR A 802 17.29 -13.79 -35.49
C THR A 802 17.36 -14.88 -36.56
N HIS A 803 17.78 -16.09 -36.17
CA HIS A 803 17.89 -17.23 -37.07
C HIS A 803 16.53 -17.51 -37.71
N SER A 804 16.48 -17.73 -39.02
CA SER A 804 15.21 -17.87 -39.78
C SER A 804 14.34 -19.04 -39.33
N GLN A 805 14.94 -20.03 -38.66
CA GLN A 805 14.27 -21.20 -38.08
C GLN A 805 14.05 -21.09 -36.55
N ALA A 806 14.30 -19.93 -35.95
CA ALA A 806 13.90 -19.63 -34.58
C ALA A 806 12.41 -19.25 -34.56
N ILE A 807 11.61 -19.97 -33.75
CA ILE A 807 10.15 -19.84 -33.74
C ILE A 807 9.68 -19.47 -32.33
N TYR A 808 9.06 -18.29 -32.22
CA TYR A 808 8.57 -17.68 -30.97
C TYR A 808 7.04 -17.66 -30.85
N THR A 809 6.37 -18.49 -31.64
CA THR A 809 4.92 -18.73 -31.59
C THR A 809 4.65 -20.12 -31.03
N SER A 810 3.65 -20.23 -30.16
CA SER A 810 3.29 -21.48 -29.50
C SER A 810 2.89 -22.57 -30.51
N ARG A 811 3.44 -23.77 -30.32
CA ARG A 811 3.20 -24.93 -31.20
C ARG A 811 3.31 -26.25 -30.43
N LEU A 812 2.89 -27.36 -31.04
CA LEU A 812 3.11 -28.70 -30.49
C LEU A 812 4.61 -29.02 -30.52
N LEU A 813 5.18 -29.39 -29.38
CA LEU A 813 6.60 -29.65 -29.22
C LEU A 813 6.98 -31.13 -29.19
N ASN A 814 6.00 -32.04 -29.05
CA ASN A 814 6.25 -33.49 -29.03
C ASN A 814 7.17 -34.00 -30.15
N PRO A 815 7.07 -33.54 -31.42
CA PRO A 815 7.98 -33.99 -32.49
C PRO A 815 9.46 -33.66 -32.25
N TYR A 816 9.77 -32.71 -31.37
CA TYR A 816 11.14 -32.28 -31.05
C TYR A 816 11.65 -32.86 -29.74
N THR A 817 10.77 -33.48 -28.95
CA THR A 817 11.10 -34.03 -27.61
C THR A 817 11.08 -35.55 -27.58
N GLU A 818 10.90 -36.20 -28.73
CA GLU A 818 10.95 -37.65 -28.85
C GLU A 818 12.33 -38.17 -28.41
N GLY A 819 12.34 -39.10 -27.45
CA GLY A 819 13.58 -39.64 -26.86
C GLY A 819 14.13 -38.89 -25.64
N LEU A 820 13.61 -37.71 -25.28
CA LEU A 820 14.05 -36.96 -24.08
C LEU A 820 13.44 -37.48 -22.76
N ALA A 821 12.47 -38.40 -22.82
CA ALA A 821 11.74 -38.91 -21.66
C ALA A 821 12.58 -39.83 -20.76
N PHE A 822 13.70 -40.35 -21.26
CA PHE A 822 14.62 -41.20 -20.52
C PHE A 822 15.81 -40.36 -20.10
N ASP A 823 16.06 -40.28 -18.79
CA ASP A 823 17.35 -39.83 -18.29
C ASP A 823 18.38 -40.86 -18.76
N PHE A 824 19.16 -40.53 -19.80
CA PHE A 824 20.34 -41.32 -20.16
C PHE A 824 21.40 -41.08 -19.08
N THR A 825 21.22 -41.74 -17.94
CA THR A 825 22.30 -41.98 -16.99
C THR A 825 22.79 -43.41 -17.23
N GLU A 826 23.77 -43.55 -18.12
CA GLU A 826 24.78 -44.62 -18.06
C GLU A 826 26.16 -43.99 -18.04
#